data_AF-R7ILN7-F1
#
_entry.id   AF-R7ILN7-F1
#
_cell.length_a   1.000
_cell.length_b   1.000
_cell.length_c   1.000
_cell.angle_alpha   90.00
_cell.angle_beta   90.00
_cell.angle_gamma   90.00
#
_symmetry.space_group_name_H-M   'P 1'
#
loop_
_entity.id
_entity.type
_entity.pdbx_description
1 polymer ?
#
loop_
_entity_poly.entity_id
_entity_poly.type
_entity_poly.pdbx_seq_one_letter_code
_entity_poly.pdbx_strand_id
1 'polypeptide(L)'
;MKIRNERADIEEVCRKTEMQINQLRKNITEYENRQREFEKLCRKYEVYGKAVMSLKRIRNEKEELLKVQKQLTDSMKETEFAVHTITDKLKRIQEQEKYLRKKRTEYETYAKMAESQKAQKGMDTEIAKTEAAYLALTREISDSIEELKKRQEWFSSHIVQKKRELEKKNRYKIEEKEYKNLLYSEEQYDHLENRKEQIERTLNDANENNNTLTGKIEMIKNELKHVYQNLKESTGYEEPVPRKNITDTEFEKRINFRKHDYTQMQTEIKSMQERKQQLSVFAEGMTEYEDESIETENKHVEEVKQRIPDIATVALDILAAYQKEKKKKKNQISKEMVNMQIQIYDKIHGIASKREYADEYFKKTFDSLLVQTKQPLYLSQQFEINRISYENQLEKLKIDLAEMDQEQKNIEVMLAEYIRQVNNNIAMIDKNSTITIRNRTVKMLKIQVPDWESEKEHFRLRLHDYFENVLKSAIYVVEKNENLGEYIGKAILTKRLYDEVVGIGNIRIKLYKIEEEREVPITWAQVSANSGGEGFLSAFVVLSCLLSYMRRDETDLFSNGEEGKVLIMDNPFAQTNAEHLLKPLMEMAKKTNTQLICLSGLGGDSIYNRFDNIYVLKLVDSGIRKGVQRIESRHIKGDGIREVVPSEFRVEQI
;
A
#
# COMPACT_ATOMS: atom_id res chain seq x y z
N MET A 1 55.45 -49.56 -12.90
CA MET A 1 54.84 -48.67 -13.92
C MET A 1 53.89 -47.65 -13.30
N LYS A 2 52.74 -48.03 -12.70
CA LYS A 2 51.73 -47.11 -12.11
C LYS A 2 52.23 -45.74 -11.62
N ILE A 3 53.15 -45.70 -10.65
CA ILE A 3 53.73 -44.46 -10.06
C ILE A 3 54.31 -43.47 -11.10
N ARG A 4 54.80 -43.94 -12.26
CA ARG A 4 55.26 -43.05 -13.36
C ARG A 4 54.11 -42.40 -14.13
N ASN A 5 52.98 -43.11 -14.30
CA ASN A 5 51.80 -42.58 -14.96
C ASN A 5 51.11 -41.56 -14.03
N GLU A 6 50.86 -41.95 -12.78
CA GLU A 6 50.28 -41.09 -11.73
C GLU A 6 51.04 -39.76 -11.59
N ARG A 7 52.39 -39.79 -11.70
CA ARG A 7 53.22 -38.58 -11.70
C ARG A 7 53.09 -37.74 -12.97
N ALA A 8 52.97 -38.36 -14.15
CA ALA A 8 52.76 -37.65 -15.40
C ALA A 8 51.37 -36.99 -15.45
N ASP A 9 50.34 -37.67 -14.95
CA ASP A 9 48.98 -37.15 -14.82
C ASP A 9 48.94 -35.92 -13.89
N ILE A 10 49.66 -35.98 -12.76
CA ILE A 10 49.83 -34.84 -11.83
C ILE A 10 50.57 -33.68 -12.51
N GLU A 11 51.67 -33.94 -13.22
CA GLU A 11 52.44 -32.91 -13.93
C GLU A 11 51.60 -32.24 -15.05
N GLU A 12 50.71 -32.97 -15.75
CA GLU A 12 49.77 -32.40 -16.71
C GLU A 12 48.65 -31.57 -16.04
N VAL A 13 48.12 -32.02 -14.89
CA VAL A 13 47.12 -31.27 -14.10
C VAL A 13 47.70 -29.98 -13.52
N CYS A 14 48.95 -30.00 -13.03
CA CYS A 14 49.67 -28.80 -12.60
C CYS A 14 49.84 -27.82 -13.77
N ARG A 15 50.30 -28.29 -14.94
CA ARG A 15 50.46 -27.43 -16.12
C ARG A 15 49.12 -26.83 -16.60
N LYS A 16 48.01 -27.58 -16.54
CA LYS A 16 46.67 -27.06 -16.87
C LYS A 16 46.20 -26.00 -15.87
N THR A 17 46.42 -26.19 -14.57
CA THR A 17 46.05 -25.20 -13.56
C THR A 17 46.93 -23.95 -13.61
N GLU A 18 48.23 -24.05 -13.91
CA GLU A 18 49.09 -22.88 -14.18
C GLU A 18 48.61 -22.06 -15.40
N MET A 19 48.18 -22.73 -16.49
CA MET A 19 47.59 -22.03 -17.64
C MET A 19 46.29 -21.30 -17.25
N GLN A 20 45.42 -21.92 -16.46
CA GLN A 20 44.19 -21.28 -15.96
C GLN A 20 44.49 -20.09 -15.04
N ILE A 21 45.46 -20.21 -14.12
CA ILE A 21 45.89 -19.12 -13.22
C ILE A 21 46.42 -17.93 -14.03
N ASN A 22 47.23 -18.17 -15.07
CA ASN A 22 47.75 -17.10 -15.92
C ASN A 22 46.66 -16.44 -16.78
N GLN A 23 45.66 -17.20 -17.24
CA GLN A 23 44.48 -16.66 -17.92
C GLN A 23 43.62 -15.79 -16.98
N LEU A 24 43.37 -16.26 -15.75
CA LEU A 24 42.65 -15.51 -14.72
C LEU A 24 43.37 -14.20 -14.36
N ARG A 25 44.71 -14.23 -14.21
CA ARG A 25 45.53 -13.02 -13.95
C ARG A 25 45.39 -11.98 -15.07
N LYS A 26 45.43 -12.39 -16.34
CA LYS A 26 45.17 -11.49 -17.48
C LYS A 26 43.78 -10.87 -17.39
N ASN A 27 42.75 -11.70 -17.19
CA ASN A 27 41.37 -11.23 -17.09
C ASN A 27 41.21 -10.19 -15.95
N ILE A 28 41.79 -10.44 -14.77
CA ILE A 28 41.78 -9.50 -13.64
C ILE A 28 42.37 -8.15 -14.05
N THR A 29 43.58 -8.12 -14.61
CA THR A 29 44.18 -6.84 -15.08
C THR A 29 43.36 -6.14 -16.16
N GLU A 30 42.61 -6.87 -16.98
CA GLU A 30 41.72 -6.27 -17.97
C GLU A 30 40.47 -5.67 -17.32
N TYR A 31 39.86 -6.33 -16.33
CA TYR A 31 38.75 -5.80 -15.55
C TYR A 31 39.17 -4.57 -14.71
N GLU A 32 40.35 -4.59 -14.08
CA GLU A 32 40.91 -3.42 -13.37
C GLU A 32 41.13 -2.21 -14.31
N ASN A 33 41.54 -2.46 -15.55
CA ASN A 33 41.66 -1.40 -16.56
C ASN A 33 40.28 -0.87 -16.98
N ARG A 34 39.33 -1.76 -17.29
CA ARG A 34 37.94 -1.39 -17.63
C ARG A 34 37.26 -0.61 -16.49
N GLN A 35 37.48 -0.99 -15.22
CA GLN A 35 37.00 -0.24 -14.06
C GLN A 35 37.61 1.17 -14.00
N ARG A 36 38.93 1.30 -14.16
CA ARG A 36 39.61 2.61 -14.16
C ARG A 36 39.20 3.51 -15.32
N GLU A 37 38.73 2.96 -16.44
CA GLU A 37 38.12 3.74 -17.52
C GLU A 37 36.66 4.11 -17.22
N PHE A 38 35.88 3.20 -16.64
CA PHE A 38 34.52 3.47 -16.20
C PHE A 38 34.47 4.57 -15.13
N GLU A 39 35.37 4.56 -14.15
CA GLU A 39 35.49 5.64 -13.16
C GLU A 39 35.82 7.00 -13.81
N LYS A 40 36.70 7.04 -14.83
CA LYS A 40 36.98 8.26 -15.60
C LYS A 40 35.73 8.74 -16.35
N LEU A 41 34.92 7.83 -16.87
CA LEU A 41 33.65 8.15 -17.53
C LEU A 41 32.63 8.71 -16.54
N CYS A 42 32.44 8.09 -15.37
CA CYS A 42 31.56 8.58 -14.31
C CYS A 42 31.96 9.98 -13.85
N ARG A 43 33.25 10.23 -13.60
CA ARG A 43 33.76 11.56 -13.23
C ARG A 43 33.50 12.62 -14.32
N LYS A 44 33.62 12.27 -15.61
CA LYS A 44 33.26 13.17 -16.73
C LYS A 44 31.75 13.41 -16.80
N TYR A 45 30.93 12.39 -16.59
CA TYR A 45 29.46 12.52 -16.59
C TYR A 45 28.98 13.39 -15.42
N GLU A 46 29.61 13.28 -14.25
CA GLU A 46 29.38 14.16 -13.10
C GLU A 46 29.68 15.64 -13.39
N VAL A 47 30.69 15.94 -14.20
CA VAL A 47 31.02 17.30 -14.64
C VAL A 47 30.01 17.80 -15.67
N TYR A 48 29.60 16.94 -16.61
CA TYR A 48 28.56 17.25 -17.60
C TYR A 48 27.22 17.57 -16.94
N GLY A 49 26.76 16.75 -15.99
CA GLY A 49 25.51 16.98 -15.26
C GLY A 49 25.51 18.31 -14.49
N LYS A 50 26.64 18.68 -13.87
CA LYS A 50 26.80 19.99 -13.22
C LYS A 50 26.72 21.13 -14.23
N ALA A 51 27.38 21.02 -15.38
CA ALA A 51 27.32 22.02 -16.45
C ALA A 51 25.89 22.18 -17.04
N VAL A 52 25.14 21.09 -17.19
CA VAL A 52 23.72 21.12 -17.62
C VAL A 52 22.85 21.83 -16.59
N MET A 53 23.05 21.57 -15.29
CA MET A 53 22.32 22.28 -14.22
C MET A 53 22.67 23.77 -14.17
N SER A 54 23.94 24.15 -14.36
CA SER A 54 24.34 25.56 -14.50
C SER A 54 23.69 26.22 -15.73
N LEU A 55 23.63 25.54 -16.88
CA LEU A 55 22.94 26.05 -18.08
C LEU A 55 21.42 26.20 -17.86
N LYS A 56 20.79 25.31 -17.09
CA LYS A 56 19.38 25.44 -16.72
C LYS A 56 19.15 26.63 -15.78
N ARG A 57 20.01 26.81 -14.77
CA ARG A 57 19.98 27.97 -13.86
C ARG A 57 20.13 29.30 -14.64
N ILE A 58 21.13 29.42 -15.50
CA ILE A 58 21.37 30.62 -16.32
C ILE A 58 20.22 30.93 -17.28
N ARG A 59 19.52 29.91 -17.82
CA ARG A 59 18.30 30.12 -18.63
C ARG A 59 17.16 30.67 -17.79
N ASN A 60 16.89 30.08 -16.63
CA ASN A 60 15.85 30.56 -15.73
C ASN A 60 16.15 32.00 -15.26
N GLU A 61 17.39 32.29 -14.84
CA GLU A 61 17.84 33.64 -14.45
C GLU A 61 17.67 34.64 -15.59
N LYS A 62 17.93 34.25 -16.85
CA LYS A 62 17.67 35.10 -18.02
C LYS A 62 16.16 35.37 -18.22
N GLU A 63 15.31 34.36 -18.05
CA GLU A 63 13.85 34.53 -18.16
C GLU A 63 13.28 35.41 -17.04
N GLU A 64 13.79 35.27 -15.81
CA GLU A 64 13.47 36.15 -14.68
C GLU A 64 13.91 37.59 -14.94
N LEU A 65 15.16 37.81 -15.40
CA LEU A 65 15.66 39.13 -15.79
C LEU A 65 14.83 39.78 -16.91
N LEU A 66 14.33 39.00 -17.89
CA LEU A 66 13.43 39.51 -18.93
C LEU A 66 12.05 39.90 -18.38
N LYS A 67 11.52 39.18 -17.38
CA LYS A 67 10.28 39.59 -16.67
C LYS A 67 10.49 40.89 -15.90
N VAL A 68 11.57 40.99 -15.12
CA VAL A 68 11.92 42.17 -14.33
C VAL A 68 12.19 43.38 -15.22
N GLN A 69 12.92 43.21 -16.33
CA GLN A 69 13.14 44.27 -17.32
C GLN A 69 11.82 44.78 -17.90
N LYS A 70 10.87 43.88 -18.21
CA LYS A 70 9.53 44.28 -18.68
C LYS A 70 8.76 45.05 -17.60
N GLN A 71 8.69 44.54 -16.37
CA GLN A 71 8.03 45.20 -15.24
C GLN A 71 8.59 46.60 -14.98
N LEU A 72 9.92 46.75 -15.03
CA LEU A 72 10.59 48.04 -14.88
C LEU A 72 10.22 49.00 -16.03
N THR A 73 10.19 48.50 -17.27
CA THR A 73 9.81 49.29 -18.45
C THR A 73 8.36 49.75 -18.41
N ASP A 74 7.45 48.94 -17.85
CA ASP A 74 6.04 49.30 -17.72
C ASP A 74 5.82 50.27 -16.54
N SER A 75 6.52 50.10 -15.41
CA SER A 75 6.49 51.04 -14.27
C SER A 75 7.11 52.41 -14.59
N MET A 76 8.11 52.47 -15.49
CA MET A 76 8.63 53.74 -16.01
C MET A 76 7.56 54.54 -16.77
N LYS A 77 6.72 53.88 -17.59
CA LYS A 77 5.62 54.55 -18.30
C LYS A 77 4.54 55.05 -17.34
N GLU A 78 4.23 54.28 -16.29
CA GLU A 78 3.29 54.70 -15.24
C GLU A 78 3.79 55.93 -14.50
N THR A 79 5.09 56.00 -14.18
CA THR A 79 5.70 57.17 -13.53
C THR A 79 5.82 58.38 -14.46
N GLU A 80 6.15 58.21 -15.74
CA GLU A 80 6.08 59.28 -16.75
C GLU A 80 4.66 59.85 -16.88
N PHE A 81 3.64 58.98 -16.96
CA PHE A 81 2.24 59.38 -17.01
C PHE A 81 1.77 60.08 -15.72
N ALA A 82 2.22 59.61 -14.56
CA ALA A 82 1.94 60.23 -13.27
C ALA A 82 2.60 61.62 -13.16
N VAL A 83 3.86 61.77 -13.60
CA VAL A 83 4.55 63.08 -13.66
C VAL A 83 3.81 64.04 -14.57
N HIS A 84 3.44 63.62 -15.78
CA HIS A 84 2.66 64.45 -16.71
C HIS A 84 1.32 64.90 -16.09
N THR A 85 0.59 63.97 -15.47
CA THR A 85 -0.68 64.22 -14.78
C THR A 85 -0.52 65.19 -13.59
N ILE A 86 0.58 65.09 -12.84
CA ILE A 86 0.90 65.99 -11.73
C ILE A 86 1.28 67.38 -12.24
N THR A 87 2.08 67.48 -13.32
CA THR A 87 2.45 68.76 -13.93
C THR A 87 1.21 69.54 -14.41
N ASP A 88 0.25 68.86 -15.04
CA ASP A 88 -0.99 69.51 -15.49
C ASP A 88 -1.93 69.87 -14.34
N LYS A 89 -1.97 69.09 -13.26
CA LYS A 89 -2.63 69.49 -12.00
C LYS A 89 -1.96 70.73 -11.39
N LEU A 90 -0.63 70.82 -11.43
CA LEU A 90 0.14 71.95 -10.90
C LEU A 90 -0.20 73.26 -11.61
N LYS A 91 -0.31 73.26 -12.95
CA LYS A 91 -0.78 74.42 -13.73
C LYS A 91 -2.18 74.87 -13.29
N ARG A 92 -3.14 73.94 -13.22
CA ARG A 92 -4.52 74.23 -12.80
C ARG A 92 -4.59 74.76 -11.36
N ILE A 93 -3.75 74.25 -10.47
CA ILE A 93 -3.65 74.74 -9.08
C ILE A 93 -3.06 76.16 -9.05
N GLN A 94 -2.05 76.48 -9.86
CA GLN A 94 -1.51 77.85 -9.95
C GLN A 94 -2.55 78.86 -10.48
N GLU A 95 -3.36 78.46 -11.46
CA GLU A 95 -4.48 79.26 -11.96
C GLU A 95 -5.58 79.45 -10.89
N GLN A 96 -5.95 78.38 -10.18
CA GLN A 96 -6.89 78.45 -9.05
C GLN A 96 -6.36 79.27 -7.88
N GLU A 97 -5.08 79.18 -7.53
CA GLU A 97 -4.48 79.99 -6.48
C GLU A 97 -4.54 81.49 -6.83
N LYS A 98 -4.25 81.83 -8.10
CA LYS A 98 -4.33 83.21 -8.61
C LYS A 98 -5.76 83.77 -8.57
N TYR A 99 -6.77 82.92 -8.77
CA TYR A 99 -8.19 83.26 -8.57
C TYR A 99 -8.55 83.38 -7.08
N LEU A 100 -8.16 82.40 -6.26
CA LEU A 100 -8.50 82.33 -4.83
C LEU A 100 -7.84 83.44 -4.01
N ARG A 101 -6.61 83.86 -4.34
CA ARG A 101 -5.98 85.06 -3.74
C ARG A 101 -6.83 86.32 -3.97
N LYS A 102 -7.44 86.45 -5.15
CA LYS A 102 -8.32 87.58 -5.53
C LYS A 102 -9.66 87.54 -4.76
N LYS A 103 -10.23 86.34 -4.62
CA LYS A 103 -11.43 86.08 -3.80
C LYS A 103 -11.19 86.25 -2.30
N ARG A 104 -10.02 85.91 -1.78
CA ARG A 104 -9.69 86.04 -0.35
C ARG A 104 -9.75 87.50 0.11
N THR A 105 -9.20 88.42 -0.68
CA THR A 105 -9.32 89.87 -0.43
C THR A 105 -10.77 90.40 -0.49
N GLU A 106 -11.68 89.68 -1.16
CA GLU A 106 -13.12 89.99 -1.17
C GLU A 106 -13.85 89.42 0.07
N TYR A 107 -13.30 88.42 0.78
CA TYR A 107 -13.97 87.77 1.91
C TYR A 107 -13.44 88.20 3.29
N GLU A 108 -12.19 88.68 3.40
CA GLU A 108 -11.65 89.25 4.64
C GLU A 108 -12.35 90.57 5.07
N THR A 109 -13.12 91.19 4.18
CA THR A 109 -14.03 92.31 4.48
C THR A 109 -15.36 91.85 5.09
N TYR A 110 -15.94 90.74 4.62
CA TYR A 110 -17.22 90.21 5.13
C TYR A 110 -17.10 89.45 6.45
N ALA A 111 -15.96 88.80 6.72
CA ALA A 111 -15.72 88.08 7.96
C ALA A 111 -15.92 88.95 9.22
N LYS A 112 -15.63 90.26 9.12
CA LYS A 112 -15.82 91.25 10.21
C LYS A 112 -17.28 91.55 10.58
N MET A 113 -18.26 91.02 9.85
CA MET A 113 -19.69 91.25 10.11
C MET A 113 -20.42 90.01 10.63
N ALA A 114 -19.74 88.88 10.82
CA ALA A 114 -20.37 87.57 11.06
C ALA A 114 -20.11 86.94 12.45
N GLU A 115 -19.43 87.60 13.38
CA GLU A 115 -19.21 87.12 14.77
C GLU A 115 -20.45 87.23 15.68
N SER A 116 -21.66 87.35 15.12
CA SER A 116 -22.89 87.64 15.86
C SER A 116 -23.95 86.53 15.79
N GLN A 117 -24.07 85.81 16.91
CA GLN A 117 -25.26 85.12 17.46
C GLN A 117 -25.58 83.62 17.18
N LYS A 118 -25.79 82.90 18.31
CA LYS A 118 -26.80 81.83 18.63
C LYS A 118 -26.60 80.38 18.13
N ALA A 119 -26.97 79.30 18.84
CA ALA A 119 -27.46 78.98 20.21
C ALA A 119 -27.81 77.45 20.27
N GLN A 120 -28.10 76.89 21.46
CA GLN A 120 -28.48 75.46 21.71
C GLN A 120 -30.03 75.23 21.66
N LYS A 121 -30.73 74.13 22.03
CA LYS A 121 -30.60 72.87 22.86
C LYS A 121 -31.76 71.89 22.42
N GLY A 122 -32.06 70.67 22.91
CA GLY A 122 -31.49 69.70 23.89
C GLY A 122 -32.58 68.87 24.65
N MET A 123 -32.25 67.63 25.12
CA MET A 123 -33.04 66.73 26.03
C MET A 123 -34.29 66.03 25.40
N ASP A 124 -34.99 65.01 25.95
CA ASP A 124 -35.03 64.36 27.30
C ASP A 124 -35.51 62.86 27.28
N THR A 125 -35.74 62.17 28.44
CA THR A 125 -36.25 60.75 28.58
C THR A 125 -37.26 60.50 29.73
N GLU A 126 -38.08 59.44 29.70
CA GLU A 126 -38.76 58.86 30.90
C GLU A 126 -39.22 57.38 30.73
N ILE A 127 -40.06 56.87 31.67
CA ILE A 127 -40.61 55.50 31.84
C ILE A 127 -39.71 54.52 32.62
N ALA A 128 -39.71 54.67 33.95
CA ALA A 128 -39.12 53.73 34.91
C ALA A 128 -40.01 53.51 36.16
N LYS A 129 -41.34 53.45 35.96
CA LYS A 129 -42.36 53.46 37.05
C LYS A 129 -43.33 52.26 37.05
N THR A 130 -43.20 51.34 36.11
CA THR A 130 -44.16 50.23 35.87
C THR A 130 -43.82 48.93 36.60
N GLU A 131 -42.61 48.77 37.11
CA GLU A 131 -42.05 47.46 37.47
C GLU A 131 -42.36 47.02 38.92
N ALA A 132 -42.50 47.97 39.84
CA ALA A 132 -42.63 47.69 41.28
C ALA A 132 -43.92 46.96 41.69
N ALA A 133 -45.00 47.08 40.91
CA ALA A 133 -46.29 46.47 41.23
C ALA A 133 -46.34 44.94 40.95
N TYR A 134 -45.45 44.43 40.09
CA TYR A 134 -45.47 43.03 39.63
C TYR A 134 -44.96 42.04 40.69
N LEU A 135 -44.03 42.49 41.54
CA LEU A 135 -43.21 41.63 42.41
C LEU A 135 -43.86 41.20 43.74
N ALA A 136 -45.03 41.76 44.10
CA ALA A 136 -45.72 41.40 45.34
C ALA A 136 -46.54 40.11 45.21
N LEU A 137 -47.23 39.92 44.09
CA LEU A 137 -48.18 38.82 43.89
C LEU A 137 -47.49 37.47 43.60
N THR A 138 -46.22 37.50 43.18
CA THR A 138 -45.46 36.30 42.77
C THR A 138 -45.02 35.40 43.94
N ARG A 139 -45.16 35.88 45.20
CA ARG A 139 -44.45 35.31 46.34
C ARG A 139 -45.12 34.07 46.94
N GLU A 140 -46.41 34.10 47.26
CA GLU A 140 -47.10 32.96 47.88
C GLU A 140 -47.24 31.74 46.94
N ILE A 141 -47.24 31.96 45.62
CA ILE A 141 -47.23 30.88 44.62
C ILE A 141 -45.83 30.23 44.52
N SER A 142 -44.76 30.93 44.94
CA SER A 142 -43.38 30.45 44.74
C SER A 142 -42.98 29.31 45.67
N ASP A 143 -43.43 29.29 46.93
CA ASP A 143 -42.90 28.35 47.93
C ASP A 143 -43.37 26.90 47.67
N SER A 144 -44.64 26.72 47.27
CA SER A 144 -45.17 25.42 46.79
C SER A 144 -44.51 24.96 45.49
N ILE A 145 -44.16 25.91 44.62
CA ILE A 145 -43.35 25.64 43.43
C ILE A 145 -41.90 25.29 43.82
N GLU A 146 -41.36 25.79 44.93
CA GLU A 146 -39.95 25.61 45.29
C GLU A 146 -39.64 24.18 45.75
N GLU A 147 -40.54 23.49 46.47
CA GLU A 147 -40.35 22.08 46.82
C GLU A 147 -40.43 21.16 45.58
N LEU A 148 -41.38 21.43 44.68
CA LEU A 148 -41.49 20.72 43.40
C LEU A 148 -40.28 21.00 42.52
N LYS A 149 -39.79 22.25 42.47
CA LYS A 149 -38.53 22.63 41.82
C LYS A 149 -37.37 21.87 42.42
N LYS A 150 -37.13 21.87 43.74
CA LYS A 150 -35.99 21.16 44.35
C LYS A 150 -35.96 19.67 43.97
N ARG A 151 -37.13 19.03 43.84
CA ARG A 151 -37.24 17.64 43.38
C ARG A 151 -36.99 17.50 41.87
N GLN A 152 -37.52 18.42 41.06
CA GLN A 152 -37.26 18.49 39.62
C GLN A 152 -35.79 18.86 39.32
N GLU A 153 -35.15 19.70 40.13
CA GLU A 153 -33.76 20.12 40.10
C GLU A 153 -32.85 18.97 40.51
N TRP A 154 -33.22 18.13 41.47
CA TRP A 154 -32.45 16.93 41.76
C TRP A 154 -32.41 15.96 40.57
N PHE A 155 -33.59 15.60 40.00
CA PHE A 155 -33.65 14.73 38.83
C PHE A 155 -33.03 15.37 37.58
N SER A 156 -33.31 16.64 37.31
CA SER A 156 -32.76 17.34 36.14
C SER A 156 -31.28 17.67 36.31
N SER A 157 -30.77 17.93 37.51
CA SER A 157 -29.33 18.04 37.77
C SER A 157 -28.64 16.69 37.61
N HIS A 158 -29.26 15.57 38.00
CA HIS A 158 -28.69 14.24 37.74
C HIS A 158 -28.70 13.89 36.24
N ILE A 159 -29.78 14.20 35.53
CA ILE A 159 -29.90 14.02 34.07
C ILE A 159 -28.97 14.99 33.31
N VAL A 160 -28.82 16.24 33.76
CA VAL A 160 -27.89 17.24 33.21
C VAL A 160 -26.45 16.91 33.58
N GLN A 161 -26.18 16.28 34.72
CA GLN A 161 -24.87 15.75 35.04
C GLN A 161 -24.53 14.61 34.09
N LYS A 162 -25.43 13.62 33.91
CA LYS A 162 -25.20 12.52 32.96
C LYS A 162 -25.15 13.00 31.50
N LYS A 163 -25.97 13.98 31.10
CA LYS A 163 -25.85 14.63 29.79
C LYS A 163 -24.57 15.44 29.65
N ARG A 164 -24.10 16.17 30.66
CA ARG A 164 -22.80 16.87 30.65
C ARG A 164 -21.62 15.92 30.66
N GLU A 165 -21.70 14.77 31.32
CA GLU A 165 -20.70 13.70 31.26
C GLU A 165 -20.67 13.11 29.84
N LEU A 166 -21.84 12.90 29.22
CA LEU A 166 -21.96 12.42 27.85
C LEU A 166 -21.60 13.49 26.80
N GLU A 167 -21.81 14.78 27.03
CA GLU A 167 -21.32 15.91 26.22
C GLU A 167 -19.81 16.10 26.35
N LYS A 168 -19.25 15.94 27.57
CA LYS A 168 -17.80 15.94 27.80
C LYS A 168 -17.11 14.76 27.11
N LYS A 169 -17.71 13.56 27.15
CA LYS A 169 -17.24 12.38 26.40
C LYS A 169 -17.48 12.56 24.88
N ASN A 170 -18.61 13.14 24.44
CA ASN A 170 -18.90 13.47 23.04
C ASN A 170 -18.15 14.73 22.55
N ARG A 171 -16.81 14.71 22.59
CA ARG A 171 -15.93 15.78 22.09
C ARG A 171 -16.16 16.11 20.60
N TYR A 172 -16.88 15.26 19.86
CA TYR A 172 -17.11 15.35 18.41
C TYR A 172 -18.50 15.83 17.99
N LYS A 173 -19.44 16.08 18.92
CA LYS A 173 -20.82 16.54 18.63
C LYS A 173 -21.62 15.60 17.71
N ILE A 174 -21.44 14.29 17.85
CA ILE A 174 -22.18 13.24 17.12
C ILE A 174 -23.68 13.37 17.40
N GLU A 175 -24.56 13.23 16.38
CA GLU A 175 -26.01 13.33 16.55
C GLU A 175 -26.58 12.19 17.40
N GLU A 176 -27.59 12.49 18.24
CA GLU A 176 -28.21 11.50 19.15
C GLU A 176 -28.72 10.25 18.41
N LYS A 177 -29.17 10.38 17.15
CA LYS A 177 -29.68 9.26 16.34
C LYS A 177 -28.62 8.19 16.05
N GLU A 178 -27.35 8.59 15.92
CA GLU A 178 -26.29 7.70 15.43
C GLU A 178 -25.81 6.74 16.51
N TYR A 179 -25.77 7.16 17.78
CA TYR A 179 -25.33 6.31 18.90
C TYR A 179 -26.46 5.65 19.70
N LYS A 180 -27.72 6.08 19.54
CA LYS A 180 -28.87 5.61 20.34
C LYS A 180 -29.11 4.09 20.33
N ASN A 181 -28.63 3.40 19.30
CA ASN A 181 -28.79 1.96 19.13
C ASN A 181 -27.49 1.15 19.34
N LEU A 182 -26.35 1.79 19.69
CA LEU A 182 -25.08 1.10 19.90
C LEU A 182 -24.84 0.79 21.38
N LEU A 183 -24.86 -0.51 21.70
CA LEU A 183 -24.53 -1.05 23.01
C LEU A 183 -23.02 -1.31 23.12
N TYR A 184 -22.27 -0.31 23.59
CA TYR A 184 -20.89 -0.46 24.05
C TYR A 184 -20.83 -0.51 25.59
N SER A 185 -19.87 -1.26 26.15
CA SER A 185 -19.53 -1.12 27.57
C SER A 185 -18.65 0.12 27.80
N GLU A 186 -18.72 0.71 28.99
CA GLU A 186 -17.93 1.90 29.32
C GLU A 186 -16.41 1.63 29.23
N GLU A 187 -15.98 0.40 29.56
CA GLU A 187 -14.61 -0.09 29.40
C GLU A 187 -14.10 -0.04 27.94
N GLN A 188 -14.96 -0.37 26.97
CA GLN A 188 -14.61 -0.35 25.55
C GLN A 188 -14.47 1.08 25.03
N TYR A 189 -15.35 1.99 25.48
CA TYR A 189 -15.25 3.41 25.17
C TYR A 189 -13.96 4.02 25.76
N ASP A 190 -13.69 3.78 27.05
CA ASP A 190 -12.53 4.35 27.73
C ASP A 190 -11.21 3.77 27.16
N HIS A 191 -11.17 2.50 26.72
CA HIS A 191 -10.01 1.95 26.00
C HIS A 191 -9.75 2.65 24.65
N LEU A 192 -10.81 2.92 23.86
CA LEU A 192 -10.68 3.63 22.58
C LEU A 192 -10.22 5.08 22.77
N GLU A 193 -10.76 5.79 23.75
CA GLU A 193 -10.39 7.18 24.03
C GLU A 193 -8.95 7.27 24.57
N ASN A 194 -8.50 6.34 25.42
CA ASN A 194 -7.10 6.23 25.85
C ASN A 194 -6.14 6.02 24.66
N ARG A 195 -6.50 5.12 23.73
CA ARG A 195 -5.69 4.88 22.51
C ARG A 195 -5.64 6.11 21.61
N LYS A 196 -6.70 6.91 21.58
CA LYS A 196 -6.74 8.18 20.84
C LYS A 196 -5.86 9.25 21.48
N GLU A 197 -5.93 9.44 22.81
CA GLU A 197 -5.06 10.40 23.50
C GLU A 197 -3.57 10.05 23.38
N GLN A 198 -3.21 8.76 23.29
CA GLN A 198 -1.83 8.35 22.97
C GLN A 198 -1.39 8.84 21.59
N ILE A 199 -2.24 8.69 20.57
CA ILE A 199 -1.96 9.16 19.20
C ILE A 199 -1.84 10.70 19.17
N GLU A 200 -2.78 11.42 19.81
CA GLU A 200 -2.75 12.89 19.89
C GLU A 200 -1.47 13.41 20.57
N ARG A 201 -0.97 12.74 21.62
CA ARG A 201 0.32 13.06 22.24
C ARG A 201 1.48 12.87 21.26
N THR A 202 1.60 11.71 20.61
CA THR A 202 2.68 11.48 19.64
C THR A 202 2.68 12.45 18.46
N LEU A 203 1.50 12.95 18.05
CA LEU A 203 1.36 13.95 17.01
C LEU A 203 1.77 15.35 17.49
N ASN A 204 1.49 15.70 18.75
CA ASN A 204 2.00 16.94 19.35
C ASN A 204 3.52 16.89 19.57
N ASP A 205 4.08 15.77 20.05
CA ASP A 205 5.53 15.58 20.18
C ASP A 205 6.23 15.75 18.82
N ALA A 206 5.64 15.20 17.75
CA ALA A 206 6.14 15.38 16.38
C ALA A 206 6.07 16.86 15.92
N ASN A 207 4.98 17.57 16.24
CA ASN A 207 4.82 18.99 15.92
C ASN A 207 5.80 19.88 16.70
N GLU A 208 6.06 19.63 17.98
CA GLU A 208 7.07 20.37 18.76
C GLU A 208 8.49 20.13 18.22
N ASN A 209 8.82 18.89 17.84
CA ASN A 209 10.07 18.60 17.15
C ASN A 209 10.17 19.36 15.81
N ASN A 210 9.10 19.41 15.03
CA ASN A 210 9.08 20.15 13.75
C ASN A 210 9.19 21.68 13.96
N ASN A 211 8.57 22.23 15.00
CA ASN A 211 8.67 23.64 15.38
C ASN A 211 10.09 24.00 15.85
N THR A 212 10.73 23.18 16.69
CA THR A 212 12.12 23.43 17.12
C THR A 212 13.13 23.25 15.98
N LEU A 213 12.89 22.35 15.03
CA LEU A 213 13.66 22.27 13.78
C LEU A 213 13.45 23.51 12.89
N THR A 214 12.21 24.01 12.79
CA THR A 214 11.89 25.24 12.05
C THR A 214 12.60 26.45 12.67
N GLY A 215 12.56 26.61 14.00
CA GLY A 215 13.29 27.67 14.71
C GLY A 215 14.82 27.58 14.51
N LYS A 216 15.40 26.37 14.50
CA LYS A 216 16.82 26.15 14.16
C LYS A 216 17.12 26.56 12.71
N ILE A 217 16.22 26.25 11.77
CA ILE A 217 16.35 26.67 10.36
C ILE A 217 16.28 28.19 10.23
N GLU A 218 15.42 28.87 10.98
CA GLU A 218 15.34 30.34 10.98
C GLU A 218 16.57 31.01 11.63
N MET A 219 17.07 30.43 12.73
CA MET A 219 18.34 30.85 13.34
C MET A 219 19.49 30.74 12.34
N ILE A 220 19.65 29.58 11.68
CA ILE A 220 20.69 29.35 10.67
C ILE A 220 20.50 30.26 9.44
N LYS A 221 19.27 30.57 9.03
CA LYS A 221 18.99 31.57 7.97
C LYS A 221 19.45 32.97 8.38
N ASN A 222 19.22 33.38 9.63
CA ASN A 222 19.65 34.68 10.15
C ASN A 222 21.17 34.74 10.33
N GLU A 223 21.80 33.68 10.84
CA GLU A 223 23.27 33.55 10.89
C GLU A 223 23.88 33.64 9.48
N LEU A 224 23.34 32.90 8.51
CA LEU A 224 23.74 33.02 7.10
C LEU A 224 23.58 34.45 6.60
N LYS A 225 22.43 35.10 6.85
CA LYS A 225 22.19 36.49 6.44
C LYS A 225 23.22 37.45 7.02
N HIS A 226 23.57 37.31 8.30
CA HIS A 226 24.66 38.08 8.92
C HIS A 226 26.03 37.76 8.31
N VAL A 227 26.33 36.50 7.99
CA VAL A 227 27.59 36.11 7.32
C VAL A 227 27.67 36.68 5.90
N TYR A 228 26.58 36.63 5.11
CA TYR A 228 26.51 37.26 3.79
C TYR A 228 26.62 38.79 3.86
N GLN A 229 25.99 39.42 4.85
CA GLN A 229 26.09 40.87 5.04
C GLN A 229 27.51 41.28 5.45
N ASN A 230 28.13 40.59 6.42
CA ASN A 230 29.53 40.82 6.79
C ASN A 230 30.49 40.57 5.63
N LEU A 231 30.23 39.56 4.78
CA LEU A 231 31.00 39.28 3.56
C LEU A 231 30.88 40.43 2.54
N LYS A 232 29.68 40.97 2.35
CA LYS A 232 29.43 42.14 1.50
C LYS A 232 30.11 43.41 2.03
N GLU A 233 30.02 43.67 3.33
CA GLU A 233 30.63 44.83 3.98
C GLU A 233 32.16 44.76 4.03
N SER A 234 32.74 43.56 4.17
CA SER A 234 34.20 43.38 4.26
C SER A 234 34.92 43.11 2.93
N THR A 235 34.20 42.65 1.88
CA THR A 235 34.83 42.30 0.58
C THR A 235 34.18 42.94 -0.65
N GLY A 236 32.99 43.53 -0.52
CA GLY A 236 32.24 44.13 -1.64
C GLY A 236 31.50 43.14 -2.55
N TYR A 237 31.63 41.83 -2.33
CA TYR A 237 30.96 40.78 -3.11
C TYR A 237 29.77 40.18 -2.35
N GLU A 238 28.76 39.67 -3.07
CA GLU A 238 27.52 39.16 -2.45
C GLU A 238 27.47 37.62 -2.26
N GLU A 239 28.34 36.85 -2.94
CA GLU A 239 28.43 35.38 -2.77
C GLU A 239 29.88 34.94 -2.40
N PRO A 240 30.05 33.96 -1.49
CA PRO A 240 31.35 33.39 -1.17
C PRO A 240 31.87 32.48 -2.28
N VAL A 241 33.19 32.50 -2.51
CA VAL A 241 33.84 31.67 -3.54
C VAL A 241 33.62 30.17 -3.25
N PRO A 242 33.21 29.34 -4.23
CA PRO A 242 32.97 27.92 -4.01
C PRO A 242 34.19 27.17 -3.45
N ARG A 243 34.00 26.36 -2.39
CA ARG A 243 35.07 25.63 -1.66
C ARG A 243 36.04 24.85 -2.55
N LYS A 244 35.63 24.39 -3.75
CA LYS A 244 36.51 23.66 -4.69
C LYS A 244 37.58 24.55 -5.37
N ASN A 245 37.42 25.87 -5.33
CA ASN A 245 38.38 26.83 -5.84
C ASN A 245 39.32 27.38 -4.73
N ILE A 246 39.11 26.95 -3.48
CA ILE A 246 39.94 27.32 -2.33
C ILE A 246 41.02 26.23 -2.16
N THR A 247 42.01 26.25 -3.04
CA THR A 247 43.07 25.23 -3.14
C THR A 247 44.40 25.64 -2.50
N ASP A 248 44.42 26.77 -1.77
CA ASP A 248 45.64 27.45 -1.34
C ASP A 248 45.47 27.91 0.11
N THR A 249 46.32 27.39 1.01
CA THR A 249 46.15 27.52 2.47
C THR A 249 46.99 28.65 3.10
N GLU A 250 47.88 29.30 2.34
CA GLU A 250 48.77 30.36 2.87
C GLU A 250 48.20 31.78 2.65
N PHE A 251 47.01 32.03 3.21
CA PHE A 251 46.31 33.32 3.08
C PHE A 251 47.15 34.53 3.50
N GLU A 252 47.95 34.43 4.57
CA GLU A 252 48.82 35.52 5.03
C GLU A 252 49.84 35.96 3.97
N LYS A 253 50.47 35.01 3.25
CA LYS A 253 51.44 35.35 2.20
C LYS A 253 50.77 36.07 1.04
N ARG A 254 49.57 35.64 0.63
CA ARG A 254 48.78 36.36 -0.40
C ARG A 254 48.34 37.74 0.07
N ILE A 255 47.95 37.90 1.34
CA ILE A 255 47.59 39.22 1.91
C ILE A 255 48.81 40.14 1.94
N ASN A 256 49.99 39.64 2.30
CA ASN A 256 51.21 40.45 2.35
C ASN A 256 51.73 40.81 0.93
N PHE A 257 51.64 39.90 -0.05
CA PHE A 257 51.87 40.24 -1.46
C PHE A 257 50.90 41.33 -1.93
N ARG A 258 49.58 41.14 -1.75
CA ARG A 258 48.57 42.13 -2.14
C ARG A 258 48.73 43.49 -1.45
N LYS A 259 49.20 43.51 -0.20
CA LYS A 259 49.59 44.76 0.50
C LYS A 259 50.81 45.41 -0.15
N HIS A 260 51.82 44.63 -0.54
CA HIS A 260 52.99 45.16 -1.25
C HIS A 260 52.60 45.75 -2.61
N ASP A 261 51.85 45.00 -3.42
CA ASP A 261 51.29 45.45 -4.71
C ASP A 261 50.50 46.75 -4.54
N TYR A 262 49.64 46.83 -3.51
CA TYR A 262 48.85 48.01 -3.19
C TYR A 262 49.73 49.21 -2.78
N THR A 263 50.79 49.00 -1.99
CA THR A 263 51.73 50.09 -1.65
C THR A 263 52.53 50.57 -2.86
N GLN A 264 52.88 49.70 -3.82
CA GLN A 264 53.49 50.12 -5.08
C GLN A 264 52.51 50.94 -5.93
N MET A 265 51.26 50.47 -6.10
CA MET A 265 50.24 51.24 -6.82
C MET A 265 49.92 52.58 -6.15
N GLN A 266 49.97 52.68 -4.82
CA GLN A 266 49.83 53.96 -4.12
C GLN A 266 51.00 54.92 -4.37
N THR A 267 52.25 54.44 -4.46
CA THR A 267 53.40 55.30 -4.81
C THR A 267 53.41 55.70 -6.29
N GLU A 268 52.97 54.82 -7.20
CA GLU A 268 52.72 55.19 -8.60
C GLU A 268 51.61 56.25 -8.71
N ILE A 269 50.47 56.07 -8.03
CA ILE A 269 49.38 57.06 -8.03
C ILE A 269 49.85 58.40 -7.48
N LYS A 270 50.65 58.42 -6.40
CA LYS A 270 51.25 59.67 -5.89
C LYS A 270 52.16 60.34 -6.92
N SER A 271 53.09 59.61 -7.55
CA SER A 271 53.99 60.20 -8.55
C SER A 271 53.23 60.74 -9.77
N MET A 272 52.12 60.10 -10.15
CA MET A 272 51.21 60.59 -11.20
C MET A 272 50.40 61.81 -10.76
N GLN A 273 50.01 61.91 -9.48
CA GLN A 273 49.36 63.11 -8.92
C GLN A 273 50.33 64.29 -8.82
N GLU A 274 51.56 64.07 -8.36
CA GLU A 274 52.64 65.07 -8.32
C GLU A 274 52.97 65.55 -9.73
N ARG A 275 53.08 64.63 -10.70
CA ARG A 275 53.28 64.97 -12.12
C ARG A 275 52.07 65.70 -12.73
N LYS A 276 50.83 65.39 -12.29
CA LYS A 276 49.64 66.15 -12.67
C LYS A 276 49.68 67.58 -12.09
N GLN A 277 50.12 67.76 -10.84
CA GLN A 277 50.28 69.11 -10.26
C GLN A 277 51.36 69.91 -10.98
N GLN A 278 52.49 69.30 -11.32
CA GLN A 278 53.52 69.93 -12.16
C GLN A 278 52.94 70.37 -13.51
N LEU A 279 52.17 69.50 -14.19
CA LEU A 279 51.50 69.84 -15.45
C LEU A 279 50.38 70.90 -15.30
N SER A 280 49.74 71.00 -14.12
CA SER A 280 48.78 72.08 -13.81
C SER A 280 49.49 73.43 -13.70
N VAL A 281 50.62 73.49 -13.00
CA VAL A 281 51.45 74.71 -12.89
C VAL A 281 52.03 75.11 -14.26
N PHE A 282 52.40 74.14 -15.11
CA PHE A 282 52.76 74.43 -16.50
C PHE A 282 51.58 74.91 -17.35
N ALA A 283 50.32 74.51 -17.06
CA ALA A 283 49.15 75.05 -17.76
C ALA A 283 48.80 76.47 -17.30
N GLU A 284 48.88 76.74 -15.99
CA GLU A 284 48.70 78.08 -15.40
C GLU A 284 49.80 79.06 -15.86
N GLY A 285 51.02 78.57 -16.10
CA GLY A 285 52.11 79.34 -16.73
C GLY A 285 51.98 79.51 -18.25
N MET A 286 51.00 78.87 -18.91
CA MET A 286 50.74 79.03 -20.36
C MET A 286 49.58 80.00 -20.63
N THR A 287 48.71 80.26 -19.65
CA THR A 287 47.65 81.29 -19.77
C THR A 287 48.19 82.73 -19.84
N GLU A 288 49.45 82.98 -19.46
CA GLU A 288 50.12 84.28 -19.70
C GLU A 288 50.45 84.53 -21.19
N TYR A 289 50.23 83.55 -22.08
CA TYR A 289 50.53 83.63 -23.52
C TYR A 289 49.27 83.50 -24.42
N GLU A 290 48.06 83.59 -23.88
CA GLU A 290 46.82 83.54 -24.69
C GLU A 290 46.56 84.83 -25.51
N ASP A 291 47.24 85.93 -25.22
CA ASP A 291 46.99 87.27 -25.80
C ASP A 291 47.90 87.67 -26.99
N GLU A 292 48.75 86.78 -27.52
CA GLU A 292 49.42 86.98 -28.82
C GLU A 292 48.81 86.10 -29.92
N SER A 293 48.05 86.74 -30.81
CA SER A 293 47.49 86.10 -32.01
C SER A 293 48.47 86.14 -33.18
N ILE A 294 48.70 84.98 -33.81
CA ILE A 294 49.48 84.84 -35.04
C ILE A 294 48.63 84.14 -36.11
N GLU A 295 48.72 84.65 -37.34
CA GLU A 295 47.86 84.26 -38.45
C GLU A 295 48.18 82.86 -39.03
N THR A 296 47.31 82.42 -39.94
CA THR A 296 47.32 81.13 -40.61
C THR A 296 48.59 80.82 -41.42
N GLU A 297 49.03 79.55 -41.41
CA GLU A 297 49.19 78.83 -42.70
C GLU A 297 49.01 77.31 -42.58
N ASN A 298 48.41 76.69 -43.60
CA ASN A 298 48.23 75.23 -43.70
C ASN A 298 49.48 74.57 -44.29
N LYS A 299 50.25 73.79 -43.50
CA LYS A 299 51.27 72.85 -44.06
C LYS A 299 51.56 71.57 -43.28
N HIS A 300 51.52 71.53 -41.94
CA HIS A 300 51.89 70.30 -41.19
C HIS A 300 50.78 69.25 -41.00
N VAL A 301 49.53 69.50 -41.41
CA VAL A 301 48.41 68.56 -41.20
C VAL A 301 48.50 67.30 -42.08
N GLU A 302 49.17 67.36 -43.24
CA GLU A 302 49.36 66.22 -44.15
C GLU A 302 50.40 65.21 -43.62
N GLU A 303 51.50 65.69 -43.02
CA GLU A 303 52.57 64.82 -42.50
C GLU A 303 52.11 63.97 -41.30
N VAL A 304 51.18 64.48 -40.49
CA VAL A 304 50.58 63.74 -39.37
C VAL A 304 49.70 62.59 -39.90
N LYS A 305 48.98 62.78 -41.02
CA LYS A 305 48.10 61.74 -41.58
C LYS A 305 48.85 60.52 -42.11
N GLN A 306 50.06 60.68 -42.65
CA GLN A 306 50.87 59.54 -43.10
C GLN A 306 51.54 58.76 -41.96
N ARG A 307 51.45 59.24 -40.71
CA ARG A 307 52.25 58.71 -39.57
C ARG A 307 51.49 57.83 -38.58
N ILE A 308 50.23 57.46 -38.86
CA ILE A 308 49.47 56.45 -38.08
C ILE A 308 48.92 55.29 -38.96
N PRO A 309 49.77 54.56 -39.71
CA PRO A 309 49.37 53.34 -40.39
C PRO A 309 49.41 52.11 -39.46
N ASP A 310 48.42 51.93 -38.57
CA ASP A 310 48.26 50.62 -37.87
C ASP A 310 46.86 50.33 -37.26
N ILE A 311 46.12 51.36 -36.82
CA ILE A 311 44.89 51.16 -36.03
C ILE A 311 43.75 50.51 -36.86
N ALA A 312 43.67 50.77 -38.16
CA ALA A 312 42.60 50.26 -39.02
C ALA A 312 42.82 48.81 -39.49
N THR A 313 44.07 48.45 -39.82
CA THR A 313 44.46 47.14 -40.34
C THR A 313 44.47 46.07 -39.25
N VAL A 314 45.14 46.34 -38.13
CA VAL A 314 45.27 45.38 -37.01
C VAL A 314 43.91 45.02 -36.41
N ALA A 315 42.99 45.98 -36.32
CA ALA A 315 41.62 45.74 -35.85
C ALA A 315 40.83 44.77 -36.76
N LEU A 316 40.99 44.88 -38.09
CA LEU A 316 40.32 43.99 -39.04
C LEU A 316 40.88 42.56 -38.98
N ASP A 317 42.20 42.39 -38.87
CA ASP A 317 42.81 41.07 -38.74
C ASP A 317 42.47 40.38 -37.41
N ILE A 318 42.40 41.13 -36.29
CA ILE A 318 41.92 40.60 -35.01
C ILE A 318 40.46 40.15 -35.11
N LEU A 319 39.58 40.93 -35.76
CA LEU A 319 38.19 40.54 -35.98
C LEU A 319 38.08 39.32 -36.91
N ALA A 320 38.87 39.24 -37.97
CA ALA A 320 38.92 38.09 -38.87
C ALA A 320 39.42 36.83 -38.16
N ALA A 321 40.46 36.94 -37.32
CA ALA A 321 40.97 35.87 -36.48
C ALA A 321 39.91 35.38 -35.47
N TYR A 322 39.23 36.29 -34.79
CA TYR A 322 38.15 35.96 -33.85
C TYR A 322 36.96 35.28 -34.54
N GLN A 323 36.53 35.77 -35.71
CA GLN A 323 35.50 35.09 -36.52
C GLN A 323 35.94 33.69 -36.96
N LYS A 324 37.20 33.53 -37.41
CA LYS A 324 37.80 32.25 -37.81
C LYS A 324 37.88 31.28 -36.65
N GLU A 325 38.19 31.76 -35.44
CA GLU A 325 38.21 30.98 -34.21
C GLU A 325 36.80 30.56 -33.75
N LYS A 326 35.82 31.47 -33.76
CA LYS A 326 34.40 31.15 -33.48
C LYS A 326 33.83 30.17 -34.51
N LYS A 327 34.19 30.29 -35.79
CA LYS A 327 33.79 29.35 -36.85
C LYS A 327 34.45 27.98 -36.67
N LYS A 328 35.73 27.91 -36.26
CA LYS A 328 36.37 26.66 -35.80
C LYS A 328 35.60 26.04 -34.63
N LYS A 329 35.34 26.80 -33.56
CA LYS A 329 34.61 26.32 -32.37
C LYS A 329 33.20 25.84 -32.70
N LYS A 330 32.44 26.56 -33.54
CA LYS A 330 31.12 26.11 -34.04
C LYS A 330 31.22 24.78 -34.81
N ASN A 331 32.19 24.65 -35.73
CA ASN A 331 32.36 23.44 -36.52
C ASN A 331 32.81 22.25 -35.65
N GLN A 332 33.61 22.49 -34.62
CA GLN A 332 34.03 21.47 -33.67
C GLN A 332 32.86 20.99 -32.80
N ILE A 333 32.08 21.90 -32.20
CA ILE A 333 30.86 21.56 -31.44
C ILE A 333 29.87 20.79 -32.34
N SER A 334 29.72 21.18 -33.60
CA SER A 334 28.86 20.47 -34.56
C SER A 334 29.32 19.02 -34.82
N LYS A 335 30.64 18.78 -34.93
CA LYS A 335 31.19 17.41 -35.05
C LYS A 335 31.01 16.61 -33.76
N GLU A 336 31.20 17.24 -32.60
CA GLU A 336 31.01 16.62 -31.29
C GLU A 336 29.54 16.22 -31.06
N MET A 337 28.57 17.06 -31.50
CA MET A 337 27.14 16.71 -31.47
C MET A 337 26.79 15.51 -32.35
N VAL A 338 27.29 15.45 -33.59
CA VAL A 338 27.03 14.30 -34.49
C VAL A 338 27.66 13.01 -33.93
N ASN A 339 28.87 13.10 -33.36
CA ASN A 339 29.51 11.95 -32.71
C ASN A 339 28.73 11.47 -31.48
N MET A 340 28.24 12.38 -30.63
CA MET A 340 27.36 12.03 -29.51
C MET A 340 26.03 11.43 -29.98
N GLN A 341 25.44 11.91 -31.08
CA GLN A 341 24.22 11.33 -31.64
C GLN A 341 24.42 9.87 -32.06
N ILE A 342 25.52 9.57 -32.75
CA ILE A 342 25.88 8.21 -33.17
C ILE A 342 26.07 7.32 -31.93
N GLN A 343 26.86 7.75 -30.94
CA GLN A 343 27.08 6.99 -29.70
C GLN A 343 25.80 6.75 -28.88
N ILE A 344 24.81 7.64 -28.96
CA ILE A 344 23.49 7.46 -28.34
C ILE A 344 22.66 6.44 -29.12
N TYR A 345 22.63 6.56 -30.46
CA TYR A 345 21.95 5.60 -31.34
C TYR A 345 22.50 4.18 -31.14
N ASP A 346 23.83 4.00 -31.21
CA ASP A 346 24.50 2.71 -31.05
C ASP A 346 24.22 2.07 -29.68
N LYS A 347 24.12 2.88 -28.61
CA LYS A 347 23.76 2.40 -27.27
C LYS A 347 22.30 1.95 -27.18
N ILE A 348 21.36 2.74 -27.71
CA ILE A 348 19.94 2.38 -27.70
C ILE A 348 19.73 1.11 -28.55
N HIS A 349 20.32 1.06 -29.74
CA HIS A 349 20.26 -0.09 -30.64
C HIS A 349 20.90 -1.34 -30.01
N GLY A 350 22.08 -1.20 -29.38
CA GLY A 350 22.77 -2.28 -28.68
C GLY A 350 22.02 -2.84 -27.47
N ILE A 351 21.17 -2.03 -26.82
CA ILE A 351 20.25 -2.50 -25.77
C ILE A 351 19.04 -3.19 -26.43
N ALA A 352 18.38 -2.55 -27.39
CA ALA A 352 17.19 -3.08 -28.08
C ALA A 352 17.46 -4.41 -28.83
N SER A 353 18.71 -4.65 -29.25
CA SER A 353 19.16 -5.89 -29.91
C SER A 353 19.23 -7.10 -28.99
N LYS A 354 19.10 -6.93 -27.67
CA LYS A 354 19.17 -8.05 -26.71
C LYS A 354 17.92 -8.90 -26.72
N ARG A 355 18.10 -10.21 -26.51
CA ARG A 355 17.00 -11.19 -26.40
C ARG A 355 16.02 -10.88 -25.26
N GLU A 356 16.50 -10.25 -24.19
CA GLU A 356 15.70 -9.75 -23.05
C GLU A 356 14.58 -8.78 -23.48
N TYR A 357 14.78 -8.01 -24.54
CA TYR A 357 13.85 -6.97 -25.02
C TYR A 357 13.26 -7.32 -26.40
N ALA A 358 13.25 -8.61 -26.76
CA ALA A 358 12.76 -9.08 -28.06
C ALA A 358 11.23 -8.96 -28.24
N ASP A 359 10.50 -8.72 -27.16
CA ASP A 359 9.05 -8.46 -27.14
C ASP A 359 8.68 -7.23 -27.99
N GLU A 360 7.52 -7.29 -28.64
CA GLU A 360 6.98 -6.19 -29.43
C GLU A 360 6.71 -4.93 -28.59
N TYR A 361 6.39 -5.10 -27.29
CA TYR A 361 6.20 -4.01 -26.34
C TYR A 361 7.49 -3.19 -26.13
N PHE A 362 8.62 -3.86 -25.85
CA PHE A 362 9.90 -3.18 -25.66
C PHE A 362 10.49 -2.65 -26.98
N LYS A 363 10.30 -3.35 -28.11
CA LYS A 363 10.73 -2.84 -29.42
C LYS A 363 10.11 -1.48 -29.74
N LYS A 364 8.78 -1.35 -29.62
CA LYS A 364 8.08 -0.09 -29.93
C LYS A 364 8.58 1.11 -29.12
N THR A 365 8.97 0.92 -27.86
CA THR A 365 9.53 2.02 -27.05
C THR A 365 10.98 2.35 -27.42
N PHE A 366 11.81 1.35 -27.73
CA PHE A 366 13.18 1.59 -28.22
C PHE A 366 13.21 2.20 -29.64
N ASP A 367 12.34 1.75 -30.56
CA ASP A 367 12.22 2.32 -31.90
C ASP A 367 11.83 3.81 -31.85
N SER A 368 10.89 4.17 -30.96
CA SER A 368 10.52 5.56 -30.69
C SER A 368 11.72 6.40 -30.23
N LEU A 369 12.55 5.87 -29.33
CA LEU A 369 13.78 6.53 -28.88
C LEU A 369 14.83 6.65 -30.00
N LEU A 370 15.00 5.63 -30.85
CA LEU A 370 15.92 5.66 -31.99
C LEU A 370 15.55 6.77 -33.00
N VAL A 371 14.25 6.94 -33.29
CA VAL A 371 13.75 8.03 -34.15
C VAL A 371 14.04 9.41 -33.55
N GLN A 372 13.89 9.57 -32.24
CA GLN A 372 14.09 10.86 -31.55
C GLN A 372 15.55 11.26 -31.32
N THR A 373 16.54 10.42 -31.67
CA THR A 373 17.99 10.71 -31.49
C THR A 373 18.45 12.06 -32.07
N LYS A 374 17.76 12.59 -33.09
CA LYS A 374 18.04 13.90 -33.71
C LYS A 374 17.69 15.10 -32.80
N GLN A 375 16.90 14.91 -31.75
CA GLN A 375 16.38 15.98 -30.90
C GLN A 375 16.57 15.66 -29.40
N PRO A 376 17.72 16.04 -28.80
CA PRO A 376 18.09 15.61 -27.44
C PRO A 376 17.09 15.96 -26.33
N LEU A 377 16.31 17.04 -26.47
CA LEU A 377 15.31 17.42 -25.48
C LEU A 377 14.11 16.46 -25.46
N TYR A 378 13.56 16.15 -26.64
CA TYR A 378 12.45 15.20 -26.78
C TYR A 378 12.90 13.79 -26.42
N LEU A 379 14.08 13.35 -26.87
CA LEU A 379 14.65 12.05 -26.48
C LEU A 379 14.72 11.88 -24.95
N SER A 380 15.16 12.93 -24.23
CA SER A 380 15.24 12.92 -22.77
C SER A 380 13.86 12.85 -22.11
N GLN A 381 12.87 13.55 -22.66
CA GLN A 381 11.48 13.50 -22.18
C GLN A 381 10.83 12.13 -22.43
N GLN A 382 11.00 11.57 -23.64
CA GLN A 382 10.48 10.26 -24.01
C GLN A 382 11.13 9.15 -23.18
N PHE A 383 12.44 9.23 -22.93
CA PHE A 383 13.13 8.29 -22.06
C PHE A 383 12.58 8.35 -20.62
N GLU A 384 12.37 9.54 -20.08
CA GLU A 384 11.84 9.72 -18.73
C GLU A 384 10.38 9.25 -18.58
N ILE A 385 9.53 9.51 -19.59
CA ILE A 385 8.16 8.99 -19.65
C ILE A 385 8.17 7.45 -19.69
N ASN A 386 9.03 6.85 -20.53
CA ASN A 386 9.18 5.39 -20.59
C ASN A 386 9.69 4.83 -19.26
N ARG A 387 10.68 5.48 -18.61
CA ARG A 387 11.22 5.10 -17.29
C ARG A 387 10.12 5.08 -16.23
N ILE A 388 9.34 6.15 -16.11
CA ILE A 388 8.24 6.25 -15.14
C ILE A 388 7.15 5.20 -15.45
N SER A 389 6.84 4.95 -16.73
CA SER A 389 5.89 3.90 -17.11
C SER A 389 6.36 2.51 -16.67
N TYR A 390 7.66 2.20 -16.79
CA TYR A 390 8.21 0.92 -16.35
C TYR A 390 8.33 0.83 -14.83
N GLU A 391 8.65 1.92 -14.14
CA GLU A 391 8.69 1.95 -12.67
C GLU A 391 7.29 1.74 -12.08
N ASN A 392 6.26 2.41 -12.61
CA ASN A 392 4.87 2.22 -12.19
C ASN A 392 4.36 0.79 -12.49
N GLN A 393 4.74 0.19 -13.62
CA GLN A 393 4.40 -1.21 -13.93
C GLN A 393 5.10 -2.20 -13.00
N LEU A 394 6.37 -1.97 -12.70
CA LEU A 394 7.16 -2.83 -11.82
C LEU A 394 6.75 -2.67 -10.35
N GLU A 395 6.24 -1.50 -9.95
CA GLU A 395 5.56 -1.31 -8.67
C GLU A 395 4.23 -2.05 -8.63
N LYS A 396 3.37 -1.92 -9.66
CA LYS A 396 2.12 -2.69 -9.74
C LYS A 396 2.38 -4.20 -9.67
N LEU A 397 3.32 -4.73 -10.47
CA LEU A 397 3.65 -6.15 -10.47
C LEU A 397 4.16 -6.67 -9.12
N LYS A 398 4.78 -5.82 -8.28
CA LYS A 398 5.13 -6.19 -6.90
C LYS A 398 3.91 -6.27 -5.99
N ILE A 399 2.93 -5.37 -6.17
CA ILE A 399 1.67 -5.39 -5.44
C ILE A 399 0.87 -6.63 -5.86
N ASP A 400 0.69 -6.84 -7.18
CA ASP A 400 0.02 -8.01 -7.76
C ASP A 400 0.65 -9.33 -7.24
N LEU A 401 1.99 -9.42 -7.20
CA LEU A 401 2.69 -10.59 -6.64
C LEU A 401 2.48 -10.75 -5.12
N ALA A 402 2.49 -9.66 -4.35
CA ALA A 402 2.25 -9.72 -2.90
C ALA A 402 0.79 -10.08 -2.55
N GLU A 403 -0.15 -9.68 -3.39
CA GLU A 403 -1.56 -10.09 -3.32
C GLU A 403 -1.70 -11.58 -3.65
N MET A 404 -1.08 -12.08 -4.73
CA MET A 404 -1.04 -13.52 -5.05
C MET A 404 -0.42 -14.36 -3.93
N ASP A 405 0.69 -13.90 -3.34
CA ASP A 405 1.34 -14.52 -2.18
C ASP A 405 0.40 -14.61 -0.97
N GLN A 406 -0.54 -13.67 -0.82
CA GLN A 406 -1.53 -13.67 0.25
C GLN A 406 -2.75 -14.52 -0.10
N GLU A 407 -3.19 -14.54 -1.36
CA GLU A 407 -4.24 -15.44 -1.86
C GLU A 407 -3.86 -16.91 -1.71
N GLN A 408 -2.62 -17.30 -2.03
CA GLN A 408 -2.13 -18.66 -1.76
C GLN A 408 -2.28 -19.04 -0.29
N LYS A 409 -1.84 -18.18 0.64
CA LYS A 409 -1.95 -18.41 2.09
C LYS A 409 -3.41 -18.50 2.54
N ASN A 410 -4.29 -17.67 1.96
CA ASN A 410 -5.73 -17.73 2.23
C ASN A 410 -6.34 -19.06 1.76
N ILE A 411 -5.97 -19.54 0.57
CA ILE A 411 -6.41 -20.84 0.03
C ILE A 411 -5.90 -22.01 0.89
N GLU A 412 -4.63 -22.00 1.32
CA GLU A 412 -4.08 -23.00 2.23
C GLU A 412 -4.84 -23.03 3.57
N VAL A 413 -5.19 -21.87 4.14
CA VAL A 413 -6.01 -21.78 5.36
C VAL A 413 -7.45 -22.29 5.14
N MET A 414 -8.08 -21.97 4.00
CA MET A 414 -9.42 -22.47 3.66
C MET A 414 -9.42 -24.00 3.48
N LEU A 415 -8.41 -24.56 2.82
CA LEU A 415 -8.24 -26.01 2.67
C LEU A 415 -7.98 -26.67 4.02
N ALA A 416 -7.16 -26.07 4.90
CA ALA A 416 -6.92 -26.58 6.25
C ALA A 416 -8.21 -26.65 7.08
N GLU A 417 -9.03 -25.60 7.08
CA GLU A 417 -10.30 -25.60 7.81
C GLU A 417 -11.32 -26.58 7.21
N TYR A 418 -11.35 -26.73 5.89
CA TYR A 418 -12.19 -27.75 5.24
C TYR A 418 -11.78 -29.18 5.64
N ILE A 419 -10.47 -29.48 5.67
CA ILE A 419 -9.98 -30.78 6.16
C ILE A 419 -10.30 -30.95 7.66
N ARG A 420 -10.21 -29.89 8.46
CA ARG A 420 -10.62 -29.91 9.88
C ARG A 420 -12.10 -30.24 10.04
N GLN A 421 -12.97 -29.63 9.23
CA GLN A 421 -14.40 -29.94 9.19
C GLN A 421 -14.65 -31.40 8.80
N VAL A 422 -13.95 -31.93 7.79
CA VAL A 422 -14.02 -33.35 7.41
C VAL A 422 -13.55 -34.27 8.56
N ASN A 423 -12.45 -33.94 9.25
CA ASN A 423 -11.94 -34.69 10.40
C ASN A 423 -12.95 -34.71 11.56
N ASN A 424 -13.52 -33.55 11.89
CA ASN A 424 -14.58 -33.40 12.89
C ASN A 424 -15.83 -34.20 12.52
N ASN A 425 -16.24 -34.17 11.26
CA ASN A 425 -17.41 -34.89 10.76
C ASN A 425 -17.22 -36.41 10.81
N ILE A 426 -16.04 -36.92 10.44
CA ILE A 426 -15.68 -38.33 10.64
C ILE A 426 -15.77 -38.73 12.13
N ALA A 427 -15.32 -37.86 13.04
CA ALA A 427 -15.44 -38.07 14.48
C ALA A 427 -16.89 -37.95 15.01
N MET A 428 -17.83 -37.35 14.27
CA MET A 428 -19.24 -37.26 14.68
C MET A 428 -20.05 -38.51 14.36
N ILE A 429 -19.64 -39.32 13.38
CA ILE A 429 -20.35 -40.54 12.93
C ILE A 429 -20.59 -41.52 14.08
N ASP A 430 -19.64 -41.66 15.00
CA ASP A 430 -19.70 -42.67 16.06
C ASP A 430 -20.56 -42.28 17.29
N LYS A 431 -21.08 -41.04 17.34
CA LYS A 431 -21.75 -40.48 18.54
C LYS A 431 -22.95 -41.31 18.99
N ASN A 432 -23.83 -41.68 18.05
CA ASN A 432 -25.07 -42.41 18.33
C ASN A 432 -24.91 -43.93 18.47
N SER A 433 -23.68 -44.45 18.48
CA SER A 433 -23.39 -45.88 18.70
C SER A 433 -23.49 -46.35 20.15
N THR A 434 -23.84 -45.47 21.09
CA THR A 434 -23.89 -45.78 22.53
C THR A 434 -25.29 -46.29 22.91
N ILE A 435 -25.36 -47.55 23.33
CA ILE A 435 -26.60 -48.26 23.67
C ILE A 435 -26.56 -48.81 25.11
N THR A 436 -27.73 -48.97 25.74
CA THR A 436 -27.82 -49.44 27.12
C THR A 436 -28.21 -50.92 27.17
N ILE A 437 -27.30 -51.78 27.62
CA ILE A 437 -27.49 -53.23 27.70
C ILE A 437 -27.18 -53.70 29.13
N ARG A 438 -28.11 -54.45 29.73
CA ARG A 438 -27.98 -54.97 31.12
C ARG A 438 -27.59 -53.87 32.13
N ASN A 439 -28.22 -52.71 32.01
CA ASN A 439 -27.97 -51.48 32.79
C ASN A 439 -26.52 -50.93 32.70
N ARG A 440 -25.78 -51.26 31.64
CA ARG A 440 -24.49 -50.63 31.29
C ARG A 440 -24.60 -49.95 29.93
N THR A 441 -23.98 -48.78 29.80
CA THR A 441 -23.86 -48.06 28.52
C THR A 441 -22.62 -48.54 27.77
N VAL A 442 -22.83 -49.19 26.62
CA VAL A 442 -21.77 -49.76 25.77
C VAL A 442 -21.70 -48.96 24.48
N LYS A 443 -20.49 -48.53 24.06
CA LYS A 443 -20.29 -47.82 22.79
C LYS A 443 -19.90 -48.81 21.69
N MET A 444 -20.86 -49.14 20.82
CA MET A 444 -20.69 -50.20 19.82
C MET A 444 -19.63 -49.87 18.76
N LEU A 445 -19.48 -48.59 18.39
CA LEU A 445 -18.53 -48.12 17.38
C LEU A 445 -17.66 -47.01 17.97
N LYS A 446 -16.34 -47.11 17.81
CA LYS A 446 -15.40 -46.07 18.20
C LYS A 446 -14.50 -45.71 17.03
N ILE A 447 -14.67 -44.50 16.50
CA ILE A 447 -13.84 -43.94 15.44
C ILE A 447 -12.82 -43.02 16.11
N GLN A 448 -11.54 -43.43 16.08
CA GLN A 448 -10.44 -42.61 16.61
C GLN A 448 -9.73 -41.91 15.46
N VAL A 449 -10.11 -40.67 15.18
CA VAL A 449 -9.36 -39.76 14.29
C VAL A 449 -8.08 -39.25 14.98
N PRO A 450 -7.08 -38.76 14.21
CA PRO A 450 -6.00 -37.94 14.74
C PRO A 450 -6.52 -36.64 15.37
N ASP A 451 -5.86 -36.15 16.41
CA ASP A 451 -6.22 -34.87 17.04
C ASP A 451 -5.68 -33.69 16.21
N TRP A 452 -6.56 -32.74 15.91
CA TRP A 452 -6.24 -31.65 15.01
C TRP A 452 -5.31 -30.61 15.62
N GLU A 453 -5.50 -30.26 16.89
CA GLU A 453 -4.71 -29.20 17.51
C GLU A 453 -3.33 -29.70 17.96
N SER A 454 -3.18 -30.98 18.35
CA SER A 454 -1.86 -31.57 18.67
C SER A 454 -0.94 -31.74 17.45
N GLU A 455 -1.48 -32.06 16.27
CA GLU A 455 -0.70 -32.28 15.03
C GLU A 455 -0.80 -31.13 14.02
N LYS A 456 -1.34 -29.97 14.42
CA LYS A 456 -1.67 -28.83 13.56
C LYS A 456 -0.57 -28.39 12.59
N GLU A 457 0.66 -28.25 13.07
CA GLU A 457 1.81 -27.84 12.24
C GLU A 457 2.26 -28.96 11.29
N HIS A 458 2.12 -30.23 11.67
CA HIS A 458 2.40 -31.37 10.80
C HIS A 458 1.38 -31.42 9.63
N PHE A 459 0.09 -31.23 9.93
CA PHE A 459 -0.94 -31.13 8.88
C PHE A 459 -0.77 -29.89 8.00
N ARG A 460 -0.37 -28.74 8.57
CA ARG A 460 -0.07 -27.52 7.81
C ARG A 460 1.08 -27.72 6.82
N LEU A 461 2.16 -28.38 7.25
CA LEU A 461 3.30 -28.70 6.37
C LEU A 461 2.91 -29.68 5.26
N ARG A 462 2.23 -30.80 5.58
CA ARG A 462 1.76 -31.75 4.56
C ARG A 462 0.80 -31.11 3.55
N LEU A 463 -0.07 -30.19 3.99
CA LEU A 463 -0.97 -29.46 3.10
C LEU A 463 -0.20 -28.51 2.15
N HIS A 464 0.78 -27.78 2.67
CA HIS A 464 1.62 -26.90 1.86
C HIS A 464 2.46 -27.70 0.84
N ASP A 465 3.11 -28.78 1.26
CA ASP A 465 3.85 -29.68 0.36
C ASP A 465 2.93 -30.28 -0.73
N TYR A 466 1.70 -30.67 -0.38
CA TYR A 466 0.70 -31.13 -1.34
C TYR A 466 0.31 -30.04 -2.34
N PHE A 467 0.00 -28.83 -1.85
CA PHE A 467 -0.39 -27.69 -2.69
C PHE A 467 0.73 -27.28 -3.65
N GLU A 468 1.96 -27.21 -3.18
CA GLU A 468 3.17 -26.98 -3.97
C GLU A 468 3.37 -28.01 -5.08
N ASN A 469 3.09 -29.29 -4.81
CA ASN A 469 3.18 -30.36 -5.83
C ASN A 469 2.05 -30.26 -6.86
N VAL A 470 0.85 -29.83 -6.46
CA VAL A 470 -0.28 -29.54 -7.36
C VAL A 470 0.04 -28.32 -8.24
N LEU A 471 0.62 -27.24 -7.69
CA LEU A 471 1.05 -26.06 -8.45
C LEU A 471 2.11 -26.39 -9.50
N LYS A 472 3.16 -27.11 -9.12
CA LYS A 472 4.23 -27.54 -10.06
C LYS A 472 3.69 -28.40 -11.20
N SER A 473 2.75 -29.30 -10.88
CA SER A 473 2.06 -30.14 -11.87
C SER A 473 1.11 -29.32 -12.77
N ALA A 474 0.40 -28.33 -12.21
CA ALA A 474 -0.47 -27.43 -12.95
C ALA A 474 0.31 -26.56 -13.95
N ILE A 475 1.49 -26.07 -13.59
CA ILE A 475 2.38 -25.33 -14.50
C ILE A 475 2.77 -26.23 -15.69
N TYR A 476 3.19 -27.47 -15.43
CA TYR A 476 3.54 -28.43 -16.49
C TYR A 476 2.37 -28.80 -17.42
N VAL A 477 1.15 -28.85 -16.89
CA VAL A 477 -0.09 -29.02 -17.67
C VAL A 477 -0.34 -27.81 -18.59
N VAL A 478 -0.11 -26.59 -18.10
CA VAL A 478 -0.21 -25.36 -18.90
C VAL A 478 0.89 -25.27 -19.96
N GLU A 479 2.14 -25.62 -19.65
CA GLU A 479 3.26 -25.68 -20.61
C GLU A 479 2.98 -26.63 -21.78
N LYS A 480 2.15 -27.65 -21.57
CA LYS A 480 1.70 -28.60 -22.60
C LYS A 480 0.43 -28.21 -23.35
N ASN A 481 -0.23 -27.11 -23.00
CA ASN A 481 -1.61 -26.78 -23.42
C ASN A 481 -2.64 -27.88 -23.10
N GLU A 482 -2.46 -28.61 -21.99
CA GLU A 482 -3.46 -29.55 -21.46
C GLU A 482 -4.51 -28.80 -20.59
N ASN A 483 -5.66 -29.42 -20.33
CA ASN A 483 -6.78 -28.76 -19.63
C ASN A 483 -6.53 -28.65 -18.11
N LEU A 484 -6.10 -27.47 -17.68
CA LEU A 484 -5.86 -27.12 -16.27
C LEU A 484 -7.07 -27.38 -15.35
N GLY A 485 -8.29 -27.07 -15.79
CA GLY A 485 -9.50 -27.29 -14.99
C GLY A 485 -9.80 -28.77 -14.74
N GLU A 486 -9.56 -29.60 -15.75
CA GLU A 486 -9.69 -31.06 -15.63
C GLU A 486 -8.59 -31.67 -14.75
N TYR A 487 -7.36 -31.12 -14.80
CA TYR A 487 -6.29 -31.51 -13.88
C TYR A 487 -6.64 -31.15 -12.42
N ILE A 488 -7.02 -29.90 -12.14
CA ILE A 488 -7.36 -29.43 -10.79
C ILE A 488 -8.53 -30.22 -10.21
N GLY A 489 -9.58 -30.46 -11.01
CA GLY A 489 -10.75 -31.26 -10.57
C GLY A 489 -10.43 -32.73 -10.25
N LYS A 490 -9.35 -33.29 -10.81
CA LYS A 490 -8.84 -34.63 -10.46
C LYS A 490 -7.84 -34.59 -9.30
N ALA A 491 -7.10 -33.50 -9.14
CA ALA A 491 -6.14 -33.32 -8.05
C ALA A 491 -6.86 -33.04 -6.72
N ILE A 492 -7.63 -31.95 -6.64
CA ILE A 492 -8.24 -31.46 -5.39
C ILE A 492 -9.60 -32.16 -5.13
N LEU A 493 -9.53 -33.47 -4.93
CA LEU A 493 -10.65 -34.30 -4.46
C LEU A 493 -10.57 -34.43 -2.93
N THR A 494 -11.67 -34.25 -2.20
CA THR A 494 -11.75 -34.36 -0.73
C THR A 494 -11.07 -35.62 -0.18
N LYS A 495 -11.26 -36.77 -0.85
CA LYS A 495 -10.60 -38.04 -0.48
C LYS A 495 -9.07 -37.93 -0.56
N ARG A 496 -8.52 -37.39 -1.66
CA ARG A 496 -7.07 -37.23 -1.87
C ARG A 496 -6.48 -36.24 -0.88
N LEU A 497 -7.11 -35.07 -0.78
CA LEU A 497 -6.70 -33.99 0.13
C LEU A 497 -6.64 -34.46 1.59
N TYR A 498 -7.62 -35.25 2.05
CA TYR A 498 -7.62 -35.80 3.40
C TYR A 498 -6.56 -36.90 3.60
N ASP A 499 -6.32 -37.77 2.60
CA ASP A 499 -5.31 -38.84 2.68
C ASP A 499 -3.86 -38.28 2.67
N GLU A 500 -3.62 -37.25 1.85
CA GLU A 500 -2.31 -36.61 1.71
C GLU A 500 -1.98 -35.63 2.85
N VAL A 501 -2.94 -35.28 3.70
CA VAL A 501 -2.72 -34.43 4.89
C VAL A 501 -2.85 -35.21 6.20
N VAL A 502 -3.99 -35.87 6.42
CA VAL A 502 -4.29 -36.59 7.67
C VAL A 502 -3.99 -38.09 7.54
N GLY A 503 -4.21 -38.67 6.37
CA GLY A 503 -4.10 -40.11 6.11
C GLY A 503 -5.35 -40.87 6.55
N ILE A 504 -6.08 -41.45 5.60
CA ILE A 504 -7.27 -42.28 5.86
C ILE A 504 -6.89 -43.50 6.72
N GLY A 505 -5.68 -44.06 6.50
CA GLY A 505 -5.12 -45.16 7.28
C GLY A 505 -4.84 -44.83 8.75
N ASN A 506 -4.77 -43.55 9.14
CA ASN A 506 -4.56 -43.14 10.53
C ASN A 506 -5.85 -43.16 11.37
N ILE A 507 -7.03 -43.23 10.72
CA ILE A 507 -8.32 -43.35 11.40
C ILE A 507 -8.47 -44.78 11.95
N ARG A 508 -8.44 -44.92 13.28
CA ARG A 508 -8.55 -46.23 13.94
C ARG A 508 -10.00 -46.53 14.32
N ILE A 509 -10.67 -47.32 13.47
CA ILE A 509 -12.03 -47.82 13.69
C ILE A 509 -12.01 -49.10 14.53
N LYS A 510 -12.77 -49.09 15.63
CA LYS A 510 -12.99 -50.24 16.53
C LYS A 510 -14.48 -50.49 16.70
N LEU A 511 -14.90 -51.75 16.60
CA LEU A 511 -16.25 -52.20 16.93
C LEU A 511 -16.18 -53.02 18.22
N TYR A 512 -17.13 -52.79 19.14
CA TYR A 512 -17.18 -53.49 20.42
C TYR A 512 -18.19 -54.62 20.33
N LYS A 513 -17.69 -55.87 20.35
CA LYS A 513 -18.52 -57.07 20.43
C LYS A 513 -19.01 -57.26 21.88
N ILE A 514 -20.26 -57.66 22.01
CA ILE A 514 -20.87 -58.02 23.29
C ILE A 514 -20.95 -59.54 23.36
N GLU A 515 -20.17 -60.12 24.27
CA GLU A 515 -20.19 -61.53 24.61
C GLU A 515 -20.91 -61.74 25.96
N GLU A 516 -21.12 -62.99 26.38
CA GLU A 516 -22.06 -63.26 27.48
C GLU A 516 -21.62 -62.70 28.84
N GLU A 517 -20.33 -62.42 29.05
CA GLU A 517 -19.80 -61.78 30.27
C GLU A 517 -18.94 -60.53 30.04
N ARG A 518 -18.49 -60.25 28.80
CA ARG A 518 -17.46 -59.22 28.52
C ARG A 518 -17.70 -58.46 27.22
N GLU A 519 -17.13 -57.27 27.16
CA GLU A 519 -17.05 -56.43 25.97
C GLU A 519 -15.65 -56.61 25.34
N VAL A 520 -15.59 -56.97 24.05
CA VAL A 520 -14.33 -57.24 23.34
C VAL A 520 -14.15 -56.25 22.18
N PRO A 521 -13.08 -55.43 22.16
CA PRO A 521 -12.82 -54.52 21.05
C PRO A 521 -12.21 -55.28 19.86
N ILE A 522 -12.89 -55.24 18.72
CA ILE A 522 -12.48 -55.86 17.46
C ILE A 522 -12.12 -54.76 16.45
N THR A 523 -11.06 -54.97 15.68
CA THR A 523 -10.65 -54.04 14.61
C THR A 523 -11.47 -54.25 13.33
N TRP A 524 -11.60 -53.21 12.49
CA TRP A 524 -12.30 -53.31 11.21
C TRP A 524 -11.79 -54.45 10.31
N ALA A 525 -10.48 -54.71 10.29
CA ALA A 525 -9.89 -55.81 9.53
C ALA A 525 -10.34 -57.21 10.03
N GLN A 526 -10.49 -57.38 11.34
CA GLN A 526 -11.02 -58.61 11.94
C GLN A 526 -12.53 -58.77 11.69
N VAL A 527 -13.30 -57.68 11.77
CA VAL A 527 -14.73 -57.68 11.41
C VAL A 527 -14.93 -58.11 9.95
N SER A 528 -14.08 -57.65 9.03
CA SER A 528 -14.12 -58.07 7.62
C SER A 528 -13.73 -59.54 7.38
N ALA A 529 -13.16 -60.24 8.37
CA ALA A 529 -12.83 -61.66 8.30
C ALA A 529 -13.88 -62.56 8.99
N ASN A 530 -14.72 -62.01 9.87
CA ASN A 530 -15.72 -62.75 10.63
C ASN A 530 -16.99 -63.00 9.78
N SER A 531 -16.99 -64.07 8.99
CA SER A 531 -18.15 -64.51 8.21
C SER A 531 -19.29 -65.02 9.10
N GLY A 532 -20.49 -64.48 8.93
CA GLY A 532 -21.69 -64.84 9.70
C GLY A 532 -22.38 -63.61 10.30
N GLY A 533 -23.35 -63.84 11.18
CA GLY A 533 -24.16 -62.73 11.71
C GLY A 533 -23.49 -61.82 12.75
N GLU A 534 -22.28 -62.14 13.22
CA GLU A 534 -21.43 -61.14 13.89
C GLU A 534 -20.98 -60.03 12.91
N GLY A 535 -20.69 -60.41 11.66
CA GLY A 535 -20.47 -59.47 10.56
C GLY A 535 -21.74 -58.69 10.21
N PHE A 536 -22.92 -59.34 10.22
CA PHE A 536 -24.21 -58.66 10.03
C PHE A 536 -24.47 -57.61 11.12
N LEU A 537 -24.33 -57.96 12.40
CA LEU A 537 -24.52 -56.99 13.50
C LEU A 537 -23.51 -55.83 13.41
N SER A 538 -22.26 -56.12 13.03
CA SER A 538 -21.22 -55.11 12.84
C SER A 538 -21.55 -54.15 11.69
N ALA A 539 -22.00 -54.68 10.55
CA ALA A 539 -22.43 -53.89 9.40
C ALA A 539 -23.70 -53.07 9.72
N PHE A 540 -24.65 -53.63 10.46
CA PHE A 540 -25.85 -52.94 10.93
C PHE A 540 -25.49 -51.75 11.83
N VAL A 541 -24.61 -51.92 12.82
CA VAL A 541 -24.15 -50.82 13.70
C VAL A 541 -23.53 -49.69 12.88
N VAL A 542 -22.63 -49.99 11.93
CA VAL A 542 -22.01 -48.98 11.07
C VAL A 542 -23.05 -48.28 10.18
N LEU A 543 -23.98 -49.03 9.58
CA LEU A 543 -25.04 -48.48 8.75
C LEU A 543 -26.00 -47.58 9.55
N SER A 544 -26.43 -47.98 10.75
CA SER A 544 -27.26 -47.15 11.62
C SER A 544 -26.55 -45.86 12.07
N CYS A 545 -25.25 -45.92 12.35
CA CYS A 545 -24.44 -44.73 12.63
C CYS A 545 -24.36 -43.79 11.41
N LEU A 546 -24.10 -44.32 10.22
CA LEU A 546 -24.05 -43.53 8.99
C LEU A 546 -25.41 -42.91 8.64
N LEU A 547 -26.51 -43.66 8.75
CA LEU A 547 -27.87 -43.16 8.49
C LEU A 547 -28.34 -42.13 9.54
N SER A 548 -27.84 -42.20 10.76
CA SER A 548 -28.06 -41.19 11.81
C SER A 548 -27.23 -39.93 11.53
N TYR A 549 -25.97 -40.07 11.11
CA TYR A 549 -25.13 -38.94 10.69
C TYR A 549 -25.68 -38.22 9.43
N MET A 550 -26.09 -38.97 8.40
CA MET A 550 -26.59 -38.41 7.13
C MET A 550 -27.95 -37.69 7.23
N ARG A 551 -28.71 -37.91 8.32
CA ARG A 551 -30.02 -37.28 8.59
C ARG A 551 -29.94 -36.21 9.68
N ARG A 552 -28.75 -35.72 9.98
CA ARG A 552 -28.53 -34.69 10.99
C ARG A 552 -28.45 -33.32 10.32
N ASP A 553 -29.56 -32.58 10.35
CA ASP A 553 -29.57 -31.17 9.94
C ASP A 553 -28.63 -30.35 10.83
N GLU A 554 -27.63 -29.71 10.22
CA GLU A 554 -26.69 -28.84 10.94
C GLU A 554 -27.35 -27.53 11.42
N THR A 555 -28.50 -27.18 10.84
CA THR A 555 -29.27 -25.98 11.13
C THR A 555 -30.20 -26.10 12.35
N ASP A 556 -30.61 -27.31 12.74
CA ASP A 556 -31.51 -27.48 13.88
C ASP A 556 -30.74 -27.70 15.20
N LEU A 557 -30.50 -26.59 15.89
CA LEU A 557 -29.87 -26.52 17.21
C LEU A 557 -30.76 -27.05 18.36
N PHE A 558 -32.03 -27.37 18.10
CA PHE A 558 -33.03 -27.65 19.15
C PHE A 558 -33.71 -29.02 19.01
N SER A 559 -33.79 -29.61 17.82
CA SER A 559 -34.26 -30.98 17.65
C SER A 559 -33.22 -32.02 18.09
N ASN A 560 -33.20 -32.33 19.38
CA ASN A 560 -32.55 -33.55 19.91
C ASN A 560 -33.29 -34.86 19.51
N GLY A 561 -34.14 -34.82 18.48
CA GLY A 561 -34.93 -35.94 17.99
C GLY A 561 -34.28 -36.58 16.77
N GLU A 562 -33.84 -37.83 16.89
CA GLU A 562 -33.47 -38.63 15.73
C GLU A 562 -34.66 -38.74 14.77
N GLU A 563 -34.49 -38.36 13.51
CA GLU A 563 -35.50 -38.61 12.47
C GLU A 563 -35.89 -40.09 12.41
N GLY A 564 -37.17 -40.34 12.10
CA GLY A 564 -37.69 -41.69 11.86
C GLY A 564 -37.10 -42.31 10.61
N LYS A 565 -36.39 -43.44 10.77
CA LYS A 565 -35.75 -44.20 9.69
C LYS A 565 -36.51 -45.51 9.51
N VAL A 566 -36.64 -46.01 8.28
CA VAL A 566 -37.22 -47.34 8.01
C VAL A 566 -36.17 -48.17 7.27
N LEU A 567 -35.84 -49.34 7.83
CA LEU A 567 -34.93 -50.30 7.21
C LEU A 567 -35.69 -51.60 6.92
N ILE A 568 -35.77 -51.97 5.65
CA ILE A 568 -36.31 -53.25 5.19
C ILE A 568 -35.13 -54.22 5.04
N MET A 569 -35.25 -55.41 5.63
CA MET A 569 -34.21 -56.44 5.60
C MET A 569 -34.83 -57.78 5.19
N ASP A 570 -34.26 -58.40 4.16
CA ASP A 570 -34.65 -59.74 3.73
C ASP A 570 -33.76 -60.80 4.40
N ASN A 571 -34.43 -61.82 4.94
CA ASN A 571 -33.91 -62.95 5.71
C ASN A 571 -32.74 -62.67 6.70
N PRO A 572 -32.78 -61.59 7.53
CA PRO A 572 -31.65 -61.15 8.35
C PRO A 572 -31.25 -62.13 9.47
N PHE A 573 -32.07 -63.14 9.75
CA PHE A 573 -31.83 -64.13 10.80
C PHE A 573 -31.23 -65.44 10.28
N ALA A 574 -31.14 -65.63 8.96
CA ALA A 574 -30.68 -66.87 8.30
C ALA A 574 -29.34 -67.40 8.84
N GLN A 575 -28.44 -66.50 9.26
CA GLN A 575 -27.12 -66.84 9.76
C GLN A 575 -26.99 -66.73 11.29
N THR A 576 -27.95 -66.11 12.00
CA THR A 576 -27.90 -65.88 13.45
C THR A 576 -29.27 -65.77 14.10
N ASN A 577 -29.66 -66.84 14.80
CA ASN A 577 -30.83 -66.87 15.70
C ASN A 577 -30.47 -66.58 17.18
N ALA A 578 -29.23 -66.18 17.44
CA ALA A 578 -28.66 -66.07 18.78
C ALA A 578 -29.17 -64.84 19.56
N GLU A 579 -29.71 -65.08 20.76
CA GLU A 579 -30.37 -64.06 21.59
C GLU A 579 -29.45 -62.88 21.96
N HIS A 580 -28.14 -63.15 22.10
CA HIS A 580 -27.12 -62.14 22.42
C HIS A 580 -26.79 -61.19 21.26
N LEU A 581 -27.15 -61.51 20.01
CA LEU A 581 -26.96 -60.61 18.84
C LEU A 581 -28.24 -59.84 18.49
N LEU A 582 -29.41 -60.46 18.68
CA LEU A 582 -30.70 -59.79 18.46
C LEU A 582 -30.94 -58.63 19.43
N LYS A 583 -30.51 -58.75 20.70
CA LYS A 583 -30.75 -57.71 21.71
C LYS A 583 -29.99 -56.40 21.43
N PRO A 584 -28.67 -56.40 21.11
CA PRO A 584 -27.97 -55.19 20.67
C PRO A 584 -28.59 -54.54 19.43
N LEU A 585 -29.04 -55.34 18.46
CA LEU A 585 -29.68 -54.85 17.23
C LEU A 585 -30.95 -54.04 17.53
N MET A 586 -31.83 -54.56 18.40
CA MET A 586 -33.07 -53.84 18.77
C MET A 586 -32.81 -52.57 19.59
N GLU A 587 -31.86 -52.59 20.53
CA GLU A 587 -31.53 -51.39 21.31
C GLU A 587 -30.83 -50.31 20.47
N MET A 588 -30.00 -50.69 19.49
CA MET A 588 -29.43 -49.78 18.49
C MET A 588 -30.50 -49.19 17.56
N ALA A 589 -31.45 -50.01 17.10
CA ALA A 589 -32.57 -49.56 16.27
C ALA A 589 -33.44 -48.53 17.01
N LYS A 590 -33.83 -48.82 18.26
CA LYS A 590 -34.54 -47.86 19.13
C LYS A 590 -33.74 -46.58 19.35
N LYS A 591 -32.44 -46.70 19.64
CA LYS A 591 -31.55 -45.55 19.90
C LYS A 591 -31.42 -44.61 18.70
N THR A 592 -31.48 -45.13 17.48
CA THR A 592 -31.40 -44.36 16.22
C THR A 592 -32.77 -44.05 15.59
N ASN A 593 -33.88 -44.27 16.32
CA ASN A 593 -35.26 -44.13 15.83
C ASN A 593 -35.49 -44.85 14.48
N THR A 594 -35.04 -46.10 14.40
CA THR A 594 -35.07 -46.93 13.19
C THR A 594 -36.12 -48.03 13.31
N GLN A 595 -37.21 -47.92 12.56
CA GLN A 595 -38.18 -48.98 12.35
C GLN A 595 -37.56 -50.09 11.49
N LEU A 596 -37.68 -51.34 11.94
CA LEU A 596 -37.19 -52.52 11.22
C LEU A 596 -38.36 -53.31 10.63
N ILE A 597 -38.29 -53.60 9.33
CA ILE A 597 -39.21 -54.50 8.63
C ILE A 597 -38.40 -55.70 8.17
N CYS A 598 -38.55 -56.82 8.86
CA CYS A 598 -37.77 -58.03 8.61
C CYS A 598 -38.63 -59.10 7.94
N LEU A 599 -38.28 -59.48 6.71
CA LEU A 599 -38.84 -60.66 6.05
C LEU A 599 -38.00 -61.87 6.47
N SER A 600 -38.62 -62.99 6.83
CA SER A 600 -37.89 -64.16 7.36
C SER A 600 -38.65 -65.45 7.10
N GLY A 601 -37.95 -66.47 6.60
CA GLY A 601 -38.44 -67.86 6.60
C GLY A 601 -38.22 -68.58 7.92
N LEU A 602 -37.39 -68.02 8.82
CA LEU A 602 -37.15 -68.55 10.15
C LEU A 602 -38.10 -67.94 11.18
N GLY A 603 -38.61 -68.78 12.08
CA GLY A 603 -39.44 -68.41 13.21
C GLY A 603 -39.05 -69.17 14.47
N GLY A 604 -39.32 -68.58 15.64
CA GLY A 604 -38.97 -69.14 16.94
C GLY A 604 -38.97 -68.08 18.04
N ASP A 605 -39.07 -68.51 19.29
CA ASP A 605 -39.33 -67.63 20.43
C ASP A 605 -38.22 -66.60 20.66
N SER A 606 -36.96 -66.88 20.29
CA SER A 606 -35.86 -65.90 20.36
C SER A 606 -36.05 -64.70 19.43
N ILE A 607 -36.75 -64.88 18.31
CA ILE A 607 -37.11 -63.82 17.35
C ILE A 607 -38.46 -63.19 17.75
N TYR A 608 -39.47 -64.02 18.05
CA TYR A 608 -40.82 -63.55 18.37
C TYR A 608 -40.87 -62.72 19.68
N ASN A 609 -39.98 -62.98 20.63
CA ASN A 609 -39.82 -62.16 21.84
C ASN A 609 -38.92 -60.92 21.65
N ARG A 610 -38.67 -60.49 20.40
CA ARG A 610 -37.87 -59.28 20.08
C ARG A 610 -38.55 -58.28 19.14
N PHE A 611 -39.58 -58.71 18.40
CA PHE A 611 -40.42 -57.82 17.59
C PHE A 611 -41.72 -57.48 18.31
N ASP A 612 -42.15 -56.23 18.22
CA ASP A 612 -43.41 -55.78 18.82
C ASP A 612 -44.62 -56.22 17.98
N ASN A 613 -44.49 -56.19 16.64
CA ASN A 613 -45.50 -56.63 15.68
C ASN A 613 -45.00 -57.84 14.87
N ILE A 614 -45.84 -58.86 14.68
CA ILE A 614 -45.51 -60.11 13.96
C ILE A 614 -46.65 -60.51 13.03
N TYR A 615 -46.33 -60.58 11.74
CA TYR A 615 -47.20 -61.07 10.67
C TYR A 615 -46.61 -62.36 10.09
N VAL A 616 -47.40 -63.43 10.07
CA VAL A 616 -47.05 -64.70 9.41
C VAL A 616 -47.89 -64.84 8.15
N LEU A 617 -47.21 -64.98 7.02
CA LEU A 617 -47.81 -65.25 5.72
C LEU A 617 -47.76 -66.75 5.44
N LYS A 618 -48.87 -67.34 5.01
CA LYS A 618 -48.95 -68.76 4.59
C LYS A 618 -49.52 -68.85 3.19
N LEU A 619 -48.92 -69.70 2.36
CA LEU A 619 -49.54 -70.15 1.12
C LEU A 619 -50.58 -71.22 1.44
N VAL A 620 -51.79 -71.03 0.92
CA VAL A 620 -52.92 -71.95 1.05
C VAL A 620 -53.50 -72.18 -0.34
N ASP A 621 -53.74 -73.42 -0.72
CA ASP A 621 -54.30 -73.75 -2.03
C ASP A 621 -55.73 -73.21 -2.18
N SER A 622 -56.03 -72.57 -3.31
CA SER A 622 -57.37 -72.04 -3.58
C SER A 622 -58.33 -73.17 -3.91
N GLY A 623 -59.26 -73.47 -2.99
CA GLY A 623 -60.33 -74.44 -3.21
C GLY A 623 -61.27 -74.10 -4.38
N ILE A 624 -61.16 -72.91 -4.97
CA ILE A 624 -61.94 -72.45 -6.12
C ILE A 624 -61.19 -72.70 -7.45
N ARG A 625 -59.85 -72.77 -7.45
CA ARG A 625 -59.02 -72.90 -8.66
C ARG A 625 -57.79 -73.78 -8.40
N LYS A 626 -57.79 -75.00 -8.95
CA LYS A 626 -56.60 -75.88 -8.96
C LYS A 626 -55.40 -75.14 -9.59
N GLY A 627 -54.25 -75.22 -8.92
CA GLY A 627 -53.01 -74.56 -9.36
C GLY A 627 -52.92 -73.05 -9.05
N VAL A 628 -53.84 -72.51 -8.24
CA VAL A 628 -53.74 -71.13 -7.71
C VAL A 628 -53.54 -71.20 -6.20
N GLN A 629 -52.53 -70.49 -5.71
CA GLN A 629 -52.28 -70.35 -4.27
C GLN A 629 -52.64 -68.94 -3.80
N ARG A 630 -53.19 -68.85 -2.60
CA ARG A 630 -53.56 -67.59 -1.96
C ARG A 630 -52.67 -67.39 -0.73
N ILE A 631 -52.28 -66.15 -0.48
CA ILE A 631 -51.60 -65.80 0.76
C ILE A 631 -52.65 -65.54 1.86
N GLU A 632 -52.65 -66.35 2.90
CA GLU A 632 -53.29 -66.07 4.18
C GLU A 632 -52.30 -65.29 5.06
N SER A 633 -52.71 -64.11 5.53
CA SER A 633 -51.93 -63.29 6.47
C SER A 633 -52.51 -63.41 7.88
N ARG A 634 -51.69 -63.78 8.85
CA ARG A 634 -52.07 -63.89 10.27
C ARG A 634 -51.21 -62.98 11.14
N HIS A 635 -51.84 -62.03 11.81
CA HIS A 635 -51.19 -61.26 12.88
C HIS A 635 -51.12 -62.14 14.13
N ILE A 636 -49.94 -62.26 14.74
CA ILE A 636 -49.71 -63.15 15.90
C ILE A 636 -49.42 -62.37 17.19
N LYS A 637 -48.86 -61.16 17.05
CA LYS A 637 -48.44 -60.30 18.17
C LYS A 637 -48.40 -58.86 17.68
N GLY A 638 -48.88 -57.90 18.47
CA GLY A 638 -48.87 -56.47 18.15
C GLY A 638 -50.19 -55.79 18.49
N ASP A 639 -50.16 -54.48 18.73
CA ASP A 639 -51.34 -53.68 19.04
C ASP A 639 -51.96 -53.06 17.77
N GLY A 640 -53.27 -53.25 17.61
CA GLY A 640 -54.05 -52.76 16.48
C GLY A 640 -54.07 -53.72 15.28
N ILE A 641 -55.27 -54.08 14.83
CA ILE A 641 -55.46 -54.85 13.60
C ILE A 641 -55.42 -53.88 12.42
N ARG A 642 -54.39 -54.00 11.56
CA ARG A 642 -54.48 -53.59 10.16
C ARG A 642 -54.60 -54.87 9.32
N GLU A 643 -55.71 -55.02 8.60
CA GLU A 643 -55.85 -56.13 7.66
C GLU A 643 -54.80 -56.00 6.55
N VAL A 644 -53.96 -57.01 6.42
CA VAL A 644 -53.13 -57.21 5.23
C VAL A 644 -54.04 -57.80 4.17
N VAL A 645 -54.33 -57.04 3.11
CA VAL A 645 -55.31 -57.43 2.08
C VAL A 645 -54.82 -58.68 1.35
N PRO A 646 -55.51 -59.83 1.48
CA PRO A 646 -55.05 -61.08 0.88
C PRO A 646 -55.28 -61.07 -0.63
N SER A 647 -54.20 -61.16 -1.39
CA SER A 647 -54.25 -61.21 -2.86
C SER A 647 -54.08 -62.64 -3.38
N GLU A 648 -54.63 -62.92 -4.58
CA GLU A 648 -54.47 -64.19 -5.28
C GLU A 648 -53.32 -64.09 -6.28
N PHE A 649 -52.45 -65.12 -6.31
CA PHE A 649 -51.29 -65.15 -7.20
C PHE A 649 -51.23 -66.50 -7.94
N ARG A 650 -50.77 -66.47 -9.20
CA ARG A 650 -50.29 -67.70 -9.85
C ARG A 650 -48.82 -67.86 -9.52
N VAL A 651 -48.47 -68.96 -8.86
CA VAL A 651 -47.08 -69.38 -8.71
C VAL A 651 -46.75 -70.18 -9.96
N GLU A 652 -45.95 -69.60 -10.86
CA GLU A 652 -45.32 -70.39 -11.92
C GLU A 652 -44.23 -71.26 -11.28
N GLN A 653 -44.26 -72.56 -11.57
CA GLN A 653 -43.22 -73.48 -11.14
C GLN A 653 -41.98 -73.29 -12.03
N ILE A 654 -40.82 -73.16 -11.38
CA ILE A 654 -39.49 -73.24 -11.99
C ILE A 654 -39.00 -74.68 -11.88
#